data_AF-C5L5B0-F1
#
_entry.id   AF-C5L5B0-F1
#
_cell.length_a   1.000
_cell.length_b   1.000
_cell.length_c   1.000
_cell.angle_alpha   90.00
_cell.angle_beta   90.00
_cell.angle_gamma   90.00
#
_symmetry.space_group_name_H-M   'P 1'
#
loop_
_entity.id
_entity.type
_entity.pdbx_description
1 polymer ?
#
loop_
_entity_poly.entity_id
_entity_poly.type
_entity_poly.pdbx_seq_one_letter_code
_entity_poly.pdbx_strand_id
1 'polypeptide(L)'
;MGTRQTGWAQLSGHSVQASMDMALVAHIATLRSSVPFVNFFDGFRTSHEINKINIIPYEAMDQLVPWPELAAYRSRGLNPNKPHSRGLGQFADTFFQNSEAVNKYYDSTPGIVQNVMDEVAQVTGRHYKNFFYYGHPQAEYVTVIMGSGSSTMEETVNYMNARGEKVGIVRVHLYRPWDAKAFVSSLPPSVKRLAVLDRTKEQTAIGEPLFLDVAATLQSIGSTLKVIGGRYGLGSKEFTPAMAEAVFENLKQPRPVENFSVGIEDDVTHRSIKVGPEPDVSAPGTRQCLFWGMGSDGTVSANKSAIKLIADNTDQYVQAYFAYDSKKSGGCTISHLRFGPEKIESPYAIMNADYIAVSQRTWPHKFPRVIVETLKPGGIAVFNSASKTAEEFLAEMPEAVINQLGEKEAHIYTIDASKVARENGLGRHTNNVLAAVFFKLADIIPYESAEKLLKDAMKKAYSAKGEDLVQRNYKGVDAAIANLVEIQYDPKVFSTYSKPEDVDPTRPAFCTDLMDRLNALEGNNLPVSSFDPRGHYPPATTQYEKRGVALTIPIVDMDKCTQCNKCSAICPHAAIRPFLISQLEADVAPKAFDMRMAKGGNDVAGMMYRIQVAPEDCTGCEACSWACPDNALTMTPLEDVVEVQRPNWSFAISLPSRGYMVDRHTLKGSQFQQPMLEFSGACEGCGETPYAKLVTQLFGERMVIANASGCSSVWAGTAAFNPLAVNDKGQGPAWGRSLFEDAAEYGLGMARAVQERRLNLKEKVQELVDDEEYKALLSPELDNACHEWLEKYNDSVICQELSGEIPGMLENTSALREVPLVQEILSMRDLFPKVSQWVWGGDGWAYDIGFGGLDHVLASQTDLNVLVMDTEGYSNTGGQVSKSTNLGAVQKFAPTG
;
A
#
# COMPACT_ATOMS: atom_id res chain seq x y z
N MET A 1 -2.61 3.13 -20.48
CA MET A 1 -2.12 2.51 -21.74
C MET A 1 -2.92 1.30 -22.22
N GLY A 2 -3.50 0.46 -21.33
CA GLY A 2 -4.28 -0.74 -21.73
C GLY A 2 -5.52 -0.50 -22.62
N THR A 3 -5.95 0.75 -22.80
CA THR A 3 -7.11 1.14 -23.62
C THR A 3 -6.76 1.99 -24.85
N ARG A 4 -5.48 2.10 -25.25
CA ARG A 4 -5.03 3.01 -26.33
C ARG A 4 -5.63 2.71 -27.71
N GLN A 5 -6.06 1.47 -27.93
CA GLN A 5 -6.60 0.96 -29.19
C GLN A 5 -8.14 1.00 -29.27
N THR A 6 -8.82 1.45 -28.21
CA THR A 6 -10.29 1.45 -28.12
C THR A 6 -11.00 2.45 -29.04
N GLY A 7 -10.24 3.31 -29.72
CA GLY A 7 -10.79 4.45 -30.48
C GLY A 7 -11.19 5.64 -29.62
N TRP A 8 -10.84 5.67 -28.33
CA TRP A 8 -11.00 6.88 -27.51
C TRP A 8 -9.84 7.85 -27.74
N ALA A 9 -10.14 9.14 -27.83
CA ALA A 9 -9.13 10.17 -27.67
C ALA A 9 -8.57 10.14 -26.25
N GLN A 10 -7.30 10.46 -26.06
CA GLN A 10 -6.62 10.39 -24.76
C GLN A 10 -5.87 11.69 -24.50
N LEU A 11 -6.29 12.40 -23.45
CA LEU A 11 -5.82 13.72 -23.08
C LEU A 11 -5.23 13.69 -21.66
N SER A 12 -3.99 14.15 -21.52
CA SER A 12 -3.20 14.08 -20.28
C SER A 12 -3.16 15.42 -19.55
N GLY A 13 -3.54 15.43 -18.27
CA GLY A 13 -3.23 16.51 -17.32
C GLY A 13 -1.92 16.24 -16.57
N HIS A 14 -0.97 17.18 -16.60
CA HIS A 14 0.34 17.03 -15.95
C HIS A 14 0.39 17.56 -14.50
N SER A 15 -0.48 18.51 -14.14
CA SER A 15 -0.61 19.06 -12.80
C SER A 15 -2.07 19.14 -12.37
N VAL A 16 -2.35 19.52 -11.11
CA VAL A 16 -3.74 19.69 -10.62
C VAL A 16 -4.46 20.76 -11.43
N GLN A 17 -3.81 21.89 -11.73
CA GLN A 17 -4.36 22.95 -12.59
C GLN A 17 -4.61 22.43 -14.00
N ALA A 18 -3.63 21.78 -14.62
CA ALA A 18 -3.79 21.27 -15.98
C ALA A 18 -4.87 20.18 -16.06
N SER A 19 -5.09 19.41 -15.00
CA SER A 19 -6.15 18.39 -14.96
C SER A 19 -7.54 19.01 -15.01
N MET A 20 -7.75 20.15 -14.34
CA MET A 20 -8.98 20.95 -14.43
C MET A 20 -9.19 21.46 -15.87
N ASP A 21 -8.15 22.03 -16.46
CA ASP A 21 -8.24 22.65 -17.79
C ASP A 21 -8.43 21.58 -18.88
N MET A 22 -7.70 20.47 -18.82
CA MET A 22 -7.85 19.35 -19.75
C MET A 22 -9.21 18.66 -19.62
N ALA A 23 -9.83 18.65 -18.43
CA ALA A 23 -11.21 18.17 -18.28
C ALA A 23 -12.18 19.03 -19.09
N LEU A 24 -12.07 20.36 -19.01
CA LEU A 24 -12.90 21.27 -19.80
C LEU A 24 -12.65 21.10 -21.30
N VAL A 25 -11.38 21.01 -21.72
CA VAL A 25 -11.00 20.74 -23.12
C VAL A 25 -11.64 19.44 -23.61
N ALA A 26 -11.54 18.35 -22.86
CA ALA A 26 -12.12 17.06 -23.23
C ALA A 26 -13.66 17.13 -23.39
N HIS A 27 -14.35 17.82 -22.49
CA HIS A 27 -15.81 17.97 -22.54
C HIS A 27 -16.29 18.80 -23.74
N ILE A 28 -15.59 19.85 -24.14
CA ILE A 28 -15.95 20.65 -25.32
C ILE A 28 -15.55 19.89 -26.60
N ALA A 29 -14.33 19.34 -26.64
CA ALA A 29 -13.80 18.65 -27.81
C ALA A 29 -14.62 17.41 -28.16
N THR A 30 -15.09 16.62 -27.18
CA THR A 30 -15.90 15.42 -27.44
C THR A 30 -17.23 15.74 -28.13
N LEU A 31 -17.85 16.89 -27.81
CA LEU A 31 -19.07 17.34 -28.47
C LEU A 31 -18.79 17.76 -29.91
N ARG A 32 -17.71 18.50 -30.15
CA ARG A 32 -17.33 18.99 -31.48
C ARG A 32 -16.84 17.88 -32.41
N SER A 33 -16.05 16.95 -31.90
CA SER A 33 -15.49 15.85 -32.71
C SER A 33 -16.43 14.65 -32.83
N SER A 34 -17.40 14.49 -31.92
CA SER A 34 -18.18 13.25 -31.76
C SER A 34 -17.32 12.01 -31.48
N VAL A 35 -16.09 12.19 -30.99
CA VAL A 35 -15.18 11.13 -30.52
C VAL A 35 -15.16 11.15 -28.99
N PRO A 36 -15.24 9.99 -28.30
CA PRO A 36 -15.17 9.94 -26.84
C PRO A 36 -13.74 10.19 -26.32
N PHE A 37 -13.61 10.79 -25.13
CA PHE A 37 -12.33 11.19 -24.53
C PHE A 37 -12.06 10.50 -23.19
N VAL A 38 -10.86 9.95 -23.04
CA VAL A 38 -10.25 9.63 -21.74
C VAL A 38 -9.41 10.84 -21.36
N ASN A 39 -9.91 11.66 -20.43
CA ASN A 39 -9.08 12.62 -19.72
C ASN A 39 -8.41 11.88 -18.55
N PHE A 40 -7.10 11.91 -18.46
CA PHE A 40 -6.36 11.21 -17.41
C PHE A 40 -5.24 12.06 -16.83
N PHE A 41 -4.84 11.70 -15.61
CA PHE A 41 -3.76 12.29 -14.84
C PHE A 41 -3.21 11.22 -13.89
N ASP A 42 -2.02 11.46 -13.34
CA ASP A 42 -1.30 10.42 -12.61
C ASP A 42 -1.95 10.12 -11.24
N GLY A 43 -2.22 8.84 -11.00
CA GLY A 43 -2.79 8.33 -9.76
C GLY A 43 -1.89 8.65 -8.57
N PHE A 44 -2.50 9.03 -7.44
CA PHE A 44 -1.89 9.68 -6.27
C PHE A 44 -1.11 10.97 -6.56
N ARG A 45 -0.09 10.93 -7.42
CA ARG A 45 0.86 12.02 -7.65
C ARG A 45 0.22 13.31 -8.17
N THR A 46 -0.88 13.22 -8.92
CA THR A 46 -1.72 14.38 -9.27
C THR A 46 -3.08 14.29 -8.58
N SER A 47 -3.72 13.13 -8.60
CA SER A 47 -5.10 12.96 -8.07
C SER A 47 -5.26 13.26 -6.56
N HIS A 48 -4.21 13.11 -5.76
CA HIS A 48 -4.22 13.32 -4.31
C HIS A 48 -3.27 14.44 -3.87
N GLU A 49 -2.61 15.11 -4.82
CA GLU A 49 -1.83 16.31 -4.54
C GLU A 49 -2.78 17.48 -4.36
N ILE A 50 -2.56 18.27 -3.32
CA ILE A 50 -3.31 19.48 -3.03
C ILE A 50 -2.51 20.66 -3.55
N ASN A 51 -3.11 21.47 -4.42
CA ASN A 51 -2.53 22.72 -4.91
C ASN A 51 -3.51 23.87 -4.77
N LYS A 52 -3.00 25.09 -4.56
CA LYS A 52 -3.76 26.30 -4.83
C LYS A 52 -3.91 26.46 -6.35
N ILE A 53 -5.12 26.35 -6.88
CA ILE A 53 -5.43 26.44 -8.31
C ILE A 53 -6.42 27.55 -8.61
N ASN A 54 -6.44 27.99 -9.87
CA ASN A 54 -7.44 28.90 -10.41
C ASN A 54 -8.59 28.06 -10.99
N ILE A 55 -9.66 27.93 -10.20
CA ILE A 55 -10.89 27.25 -10.60
C ILE A 55 -11.57 28.05 -11.71
N ILE A 56 -11.98 27.37 -12.78
CA ILE A 56 -12.78 27.97 -13.85
C ILE A 56 -14.24 28.07 -13.36
N PRO A 57 -14.84 29.27 -13.31
CA PRO A 57 -16.26 29.42 -12.98
C PRO A 57 -17.15 28.80 -14.05
N TYR A 58 -18.34 28.31 -13.68
CA TYR A 58 -19.26 27.71 -14.65
C TYR A 58 -19.73 28.71 -15.69
N GLU A 59 -19.86 29.99 -15.34
CA GLU A 59 -20.22 31.07 -16.25
C GLU A 59 -19.17 31.28 -17.36
N ALA A 60 -17.90 30.97 -17.08
CA ALA A 60 -16.83 30.99 -18.08
C ALA A 60 -16.85 29.71 -18.95
N MET A 61 -17.19 28.55 -18.36
CA MET A 61 -17.37 27.30 -19.11
C MET A 61 -18.54 27.40 -20.10
N ASP A 62 -19.64 28.03 -19.68
CA ASP A 62 -20.87 28.20 -20.49
C ASP A 62 -20.61 28.95 -21.80
N GLN A 63 -19.64 29.87 -21.81
CA GLN A 63 -19.24 30.63 -23.00
C GLN A 63 -18.59 29.75 -24.08
N LEU A 64 -18.06 28.58 -23.69
CA LEU A 64 -17.36 27.66 -24.59
C LEU A 64 -18.25 26.51 -25.08
N VAL A 65 -19.47 26.38 -24.55
CA VAL A 65 -20.38 25.27 -24.88
C VAL A 65 -20.73 25.29 -26.37
N PRO A 66 -20.47 24.20 -27.11
CA PRO A 66 -20.79 24.11 -28.53
C PRO A 66 -22.27 23.76 -28.72
N TRP A 67 -23.15 24.76 -28.55
CA TRP A 67 -24.60 24.58 -28.59
C TRP A 67 -25.13 23.88 -29.87
N PRO A 68 -24.63 24.20 -31.08
CA PRO A 68 -25.07 23.49 -32.29
C PRO A 68 -24.73 21.99 -32.27
N GLU A 69 -23.53 21.62 -31.82
CA GLU A 69 -23.06 20.25 -31.77
C GLU A 69 -23.75 19.46 -30.65
N LEU A 70 -24.06 20.11 -29.52
CA LEU A 70 -24.88 19.54 -28.46
C LEU A 70 -26.31 19.26 -28.95
N ALA A 71 -26.91 20.18 -29.72
CA ALA A 71 -28.22 19.97 -30.34
C ALA A 71 -28.17 18.82 -31.36
N ALA A 72 -27.10 18.74 -32.16
CA ALA A 72 -26.88 17.64 -33.08
C ALA A 72 -26.71 16.29 -32.34
N TYR A 73 -25.96 16.24 -31.24
CA TYR A 73 -25.86 15.06 -30.38
C TYR A 73 -27.23 14.59 -29.89
N ARG A 74 -28.06 15.50 -29.34
CA ARG A 74 -29.42 15.18 -28.88
C ARG A 74 -30.30 14.63 -30.01
N SER A 75 -30.15 15.18 -31.23
CA SER A 75 -30.91 14.72 -32.41
C SER A 75 -30.58 13.30 -32.87
N ARG A 76 -29.39 12.79 -32.53
CA ARG A 76 -28.92 11.42 -32.82
C ARG A 76 -29.32 10.39 -31.74
N GLY A 77 -29.94 10.82 -30.65
CA GLY A 77 -30.39 9.93 -29.58
C GLY A 77 -31.51 8.98 -30.06
N LEU A 78 -31.59 7.80 -29.45
CA LEU A 78 -32.70 6.88 -29.69
C LEU A 78 -34.01 7.51 -29.20
N ASN A 79 -34.97 7.67 -30.12
CA ASN A 79 -36.26 8.27 -29.82
C ASN A 79 -37.36 7.57 -30.64
N PRO A 80 -38.44 7.07 -30.03
CA PRO A 80 -39.50 6.36 -30.76
C PRO A 80 -40.22 7.23 -31.81
N ASN A 81 -40.17 8.57 -31.68
CA ASN A 81 -40.73 9.51 -32.66
C ASN A 81 -39.77 9.85 -33.82
N LYS A 82 -38.49 9.43 -33.73
CA LYS A 82 -37.47 9.52 -34.79
C LYS A 82 -36.59 8.25 -34.77
N PRO A 83 -37.18 7.06 -35.04
CA PRO A 83 -36.51 5.80 -34.78
C PRO A 83 -35.37 5.57 -35.78
N HIS A 84 -34.30 4.93 -35.29
CA HIS A 84 -33.23 4.35 -36.08
C HIS A 84 -32.62 3.18 -35.29
N SER A 85 -31.89 2.30 -35.98
CA SER A 85 -31.21 1.15 -35.37
C SER A 85 -29.69 1.35 -35.32
N ARG A 86 -29.02 0.82 -34.29
CA ARG A 86 -27.56 0.88 -34.10
C ARG A 86 -27.07 -0.40 -33.41
N GLY A 87 -25.80 -0.77 -33.62
CA GLY A 87 -25.23 -2.02 -33.07
C GLY A 87 -25.68 -3.28 -33.81
N LEU A 88 -25.98 -3.16 -35.11
CA LEU A 88 -26.40 -4.28 -35.95
C LEU A 88 -25.21 -5.20 -36.28
N GLY A 89 -25.47 -6.51 -36.38
CA GLY A 89 -24.51 -7.44 -36.96
C GLY A 89 -24.23 -7.13 -38.43
N GLN A 90 -22.98 -7.25 -38.85
CA GLN A 90 -22.54 -6.99 -40.23
C GLN A 90 -21.74 -8.18 -40.76
N PHE A 91 -21.87 -8.45 -42.06
CA PHE A 91 -21.03 -9.42 -42.76
C PHE A 91 -19.69 -8.78 -43.15
N ALA A 92 -18.74 -9.61 -43.57
CA ALA A 92 -17.39 -9.17 -43.95
C ALA A 92 -17.38 -8.21 -45.17
N ASP A 93 -18.40 -8.27 -46.02
CA ASP A 93 -18.54 -7.43 -47.22
C ASP A 93 -18.88 -5.96 -46.93
N THR A 94 -19.21 -5.62 -45.68
CA THR A 94 -19.64 -4.28 -45.26
C THR A 94 -18.95 -3.78 -43.99
N PHE A 95 -18.53 -4.70 -43.10
CA PHE A 95 -17.91 -4.32 -41.82
C PHE A 95 -16.64 -3.48 -41.98
N PHE A 96 -15.78 -3.80 -42.95
CA PHE A 96 -14.53 -3.07 -43.14
C PHE A 96 -14.78 -1.64 -43.63
N GLN A 97 -15.62 -1.46 -44.67
CA GLN A 97 -15.98 -0.14 -45.18
C GLN A 97 -16.65 0.73 -44.10
N ASN A 98 -17.51 0.13 -43.27
CA ASN A 98 -18.15 0.85 -42.16
C ASN A 98 -17.14 1.22 -41.05
N SER A 99 -16.14 0.37 -40.79
CA SER A 99 -15.06 0.65 -39.84
C SER A 99 -14.17 1.82 -40.29
N GLU A 100 -13.95 1.98 -41.60
CA GLU A 100 -13.19 3.11 -42.17
C GLU A 100 -14.04 4.39 -42.36
N ALA A 101 -15.37 4.28 -42.37
CA ALA A 101 -16.27 5.43 -42.58
C ALA A 101 -16.16 6.50 -41.47
N VAL A 102 -15.59 6.14 -40.30
CA VAL A 102 -15.40 7.06 -39.18
C VAL A 102 -14.09 7.88 -39.25
N ASN A 103 -13.17 7.57 -40.18
CA ASN A 103 -11.83 8.17 -40.24
C ASN A 103 -11.85 9.70 -40.20
N LYS A 104 -12.78 10.33 -40.92
CA LYS A 104 -12.93 11.80 -40.95
C LYS A 104 -13.10 12.45 -39.57
N TYR A 105 -13.72 11.75 -38.62
CA TYR A 105 -13.90 12.26 -37.25
C TYR A 105 -12.58 12.21 -36.49
N TYR A 106 -11.80 11.13 -36.65
CA TYR A 106 -10.50 10.98 -36.03
C TYR A 106 -9.45 11.92 -36.63
N ASP A 107 -9.41 12.06 -37.96
CA ASP A 107 -8.48 12.93 -38.68
C ASP A 107 -8.65 14.41 -38.29
N SER A 108 -9.88 14.85 -38.00
CA SER A 108 -10.18 16.22 -37.60
C SER A 108 -10.02 16.48 -36.10
N THR A 109 -10.01 15.43 -35.26
CA THR A 109 -10.00 15.57 -33.81
C THR A 109 -8.77 16.35 -33.27
N PRO A 110 -7.52 16.12 -33.72
CA PRO A 110 -6.38 16.89 -33.22
C PRO A 110 -6.50 18.40 -33.42
N GLY A 111 -7.00 18.84 -34.58
CA GLY A 111 -7.25 20.25 -34.86
C GLY A 111 -8.37 20.82 -34.00
N ILE A 112 -9.44 20.05 -33.78
CA ILE A 112 -10.53 20.43 -32.86
C ILE A 112 -10.00 20.62 -31.45
N VAL A 113 -9.20 19.67 -30.93
CA VAL A 113 -8.62 19.76 -29.59
C VAL A 113 -7.73 20.99 -29.46
N GLN A 114 -6.87 21.25 -30.45
CA GLN A 114 -6.01 22.43 -30.44
C GLN A 114 -6.81 23.73 -30.42
N ASN A 115 -7.87 23.84 -31.23
CA ASN A 115 -8.74 25.02 -31.23
C ASN A 115 -9.43 25.21 -29.87
N VAL A 116 -9.92 24.13 -29.27
CA VAL A 116 -10.54 24.18 -27.93
C VAL A 116 -9.53 24.59 -26.86
N MET A 117 -8.28 24.09 -26.91
CA MET A 117 -7.21 24.56 -26.02
C MET A 117 -6.97 26.06 -26.16
N ASP A 118 -6.97 26.58 -27.39
CA ASP A 118 -6.77 28.01 -27.65
C ASP A 118 -7.98 28.85 -27.17
N GLU A 119 -9.21 28.34 -27.25
CA GLU A 119 -10.42 28.97 -26.69
C GLU A 119 -10.43 28.96 -25.15
N VAL A 120 -10.04 27.84 -24.52
CA VAL A 120 -9.86 27.78 -23.07
C VAL A 120 -8.81 28.80 -22.63
N ALA A 121 -7.75 29.02 -23.41
CA ALA A 121 -6.76 30.05 -23.11
C ALA A 121 -7.35 31.47 -23.12
N GLN A 122 -8.38 31.76 -23.94
CA GLN A 122 -9.02 33.08 -23.97
C GLN A 122 -9.77 33.41 -22.68
N VAL A 123 -10.37 32.42 -22.02
CA VAL A 123 -11.11 32.62 -20.76
C VAL A 123 -10.23 32.43 -19.52
N THR A 124 -9.12 31.69 -19.63
CA THR A 124 -8.27 31.33 -18.50
C THR A 124 -6.91 32.03 -18.46
N GLY A 125 -6.45 32.56 -19.60
CA GLY A 125 -5.08 33.03 -19.82
C GLY A 125 -4.02 31.92 -19.92
N ARG A 126 -4.41 30.63 -19.84
CA ARG A 126 -3.48 29.49 -19.82
C ARG A 126 -3.44 28.80 -21.16
N HIS A 127 -2.26 28.80 -21.79
CA HIS A 127 -2.07 28.29 -23.14
C HIS A 127 -1.61 26.84 -23.15
N TYR A 128 -2.26 26.01 -23.96
CA TYR A 128 -1.92 24.60 -24.16
C TYR A 128 -1.70 24.29 -25.64
N LYS A 129 -0.90 23.26 -25.90
CA LYS A 129 -0.69 22.67 -27.22
C LYS A 129 -0.80 21.16 -27.14
N ASN A 130 -1.26 20.51 -28.21
CA ASN A 130 -1.29 19.04 -28.31
C ASN A 130 0.08 18.44 -27.92
N PHE A 131 1.15 19.06 -28.44
CA PHE A 131 2.55 18.84 -28.07
C PHE A 131 3.16 20.18 -27.69
N PHE A 132 3.59 20.31 -26.44
CA PHE A 132 4.11 21.56 -25.89
C PHE A 132 5.61 21.45 -25.67
N TYR A 133 6.40 22.28 -26.36
CA TYR A 133 7.84 22.36 -26.16
C TYR A 133 8.19 23.38 -25.09
N TYR A 134 9.14 23.03 -24.22
CA TYR A 134 9.73 23.93 -23.24
C TYR A 134 11.24 23.67 -23.11
N GLY A 135 12.04 24.73 -22.99
CA GLY A 135 13.48 24.64 -22.78
C GLY A 135 14.28 25.56 -23.69
N HIS A 136 15.55 25.26 -23.88
CA HIS A 136 16.46 26.11 -24.64
C HIS A 136 16.01 26.21 -26.12
N PRO A 137 15.91 27.39 -26.75
CA PRO A 137 15.45 27.51 -28.14
C PRO A 137 16.33 26.77 -29.16
N GLN A 138 17.59 26.53 -28.80
CA GLN A 138 18.54 25.72 -29.55
C GLN A 138 18.92 24.42 -28.81
N ALA A 139 17.96 23.76 -28.17
CA ALA A 139 18.23 22.51 -27.46
C ALA A 139 18.81 21.43 -28.40
N GLU A 140 19.82 20.72 -27.92
CA GLU A 140 20.45 19.59 -28.63
C GLU A 140 19.90 18.25 -28.13
N TYR A 141 19.47 18.21 -26.87
CA TYR A 141 18.99 17.01 -26.20
C TYR A 141 17.58 17.30 -25.67
N VAL A 142 16.60 16.56 -26.17
CA VAL A 142 15.19 16.77 -25.80
C VAL A 142 14.59 15.48 -25.27
N THR A 143 13.71 15.59 -24.28
CA THR A 143 12.90 14.46 -23.82
C THR A 143 11.46 14.59 -24.27
N VAL A 144 10.78 13.46 -24.50
CA VAL A 144 9.34 13.40 -24.79
C VAL A 144 8.68 12.64 -23.66
N ILE A 145 7.71 13.27 -22.99
CA ILE A 145 7.10 12.72 -21.77
C ILE A 145 5.67 13.21 -21.61
N MET A 146 4.87 12.42 -20.88
CA MET A 146 3.47 12.68 -20.57
C MET A 146 3.21 12.53 -19.06
N GLY A 147 2.15 13.15 -18.56
CA GLY A 147 1.78 13.11 -17.15
C GLY A 147 2.65 14.01 -16.27
N SER A 148 2.65 13.75 -14.95
CA SER A 148 3.25 14.64 -13.96
C SER A 148 4.77 14.69 -14.01
N GLY A 149 5.43 13.62 -14.47
CA GLY A 149 6.90 13.61 -14.64
C GLY A 149 7.38 14.74 -15.56
N SER A 150 6.52 15.23 -16.46
CA SER A 150 6.85 16.36 -17.32
C SER A 150 7.04 17.69 -16.57
N SER A 151 6.46 17.87 -15.39
CA SER A 151 6.70 19.05 -14.54
C SER A 151 8.05 18.95 -13.83
N THR A 152 8.42 17.78 -13.30
CA THR A 152 9.77 17.55 -12.76
C THR A 152 10.84 17.83 -13.83
N MET A 153 10.65 17.31 -15.05
CA MET A 153 11.59 17.57 -16.13
C MET A 153 11.69 19.07 -16.47
N GLU A 154 10.59 19.83 -16.38
CA GLU A 154 10.58 21.27 -16.63
C GLU A 154 11.43 22.02 -15.61
N GLU A 155 11.25 21.74 -14.32
CA GLU A 155 12.08 22.30 -13.23
C GLU A 155 13.57 21.95 -13.42
N THR A 156 13.87 20.70 -13.76
CA THR A 156 15.26 20.27 -14.04
C THR A 156 15.83 20.96 -15.29
N VAL A 157 15.04 21.14 -16.35
CA VAL A 157 15.48 21.87 -17.55
C VAL A 157 15.81 23.33 -17.22
N ASN A 158 15.03 23.99 -16.35
CA ASN A 158 15.37 25.33 -15.88
C ASN A 158 16.74 25.36 -15.17
N TYR A 159 16.94 24.43 -14.24
CA TYR A 159 18.20 24.29 -13.51
C TYR A 159 19.41 24.03 -14.43
N MET A 160 19.27 23.10 -15.38
CA MET A 160 20.35 22.75 -16.31
C MET A 160 20.64 23.89 -17.31
N ASN A 161 19.60 24.51 -17.88
CA ASN A 161 19.78 25.61 -18.85
C ASN A 161 20.39 26.85 -18.19
N ALA A 162 20.09 27.13 -16.91
CA ALA A 162 20.76 28.19 -16.16
C ALA A 162 22.27 27.96 -16.01
N ARG A 163 22.74 26.71 -16.16
CA ARG A 163 24.15 26.31 -16.19
C ARG A 163 24.74 26.22 -17.59
N GLY A 164 24.02 26.70 -18.60
CA GLY A 164 24.47 26.75 -20.00
C GLY A 164 24.23 25.48 -20.81
N GLU A 165 23.54 24.48 -20.24
CA GLU A 165 23.13 23.30 -20.98
C GLU A 165 22.07 23.65 -22.04
N LYS A 166 22.01 22.83 -23.09
CA LYS A 166 21.06 23.00 -24.20
C LYS A 166 20.03 21.88 -24.19
N VAL A 167 19.17 21.88 -23.19
CA VAL A 167 18.17 20.83 -22.97
C VAL A 167 16.74 21.36 -23.07
N GLY A 168 15.81 20.46 -23.37
CA GLY A 168 14.38 20.77 -23.44
C GLY A 168 13.49 19.55 -23.31
N ILE A 169 12.18 19.79 -23.25
CA ILE A 169 11.13 18.78 -23.17
C ILE A 169 10.04 19.03 -24.20
N VAL A 170 9.43 17.96 -24.68
CA VAL A 170 8.12 17.95 -25.32
C VAL A 170 7.15 17.25 -24.39
N ARG A 171 6.23 18.03 -23.83
CA ARG A 171 5.09 17.53 -23.05
C ARG A 171 3.96 17.14 -24.00
N VAL A 172 3.49 15.91 -23.87
CA VAL A 172 2.35 15.40 -24.63
C VAL A 172 1.06 15.64 -23.84
N HIS A 173 0.16 16.47 -24.37
CA HIS A 173 -1.20 16.61 -23.83
C HIS A 173 -2.15 15.67 -24.58
N LEU A 174 -2.16 15.71 -25.91
CA LEU A 174 -3.00 14.82 -26.72
C LEU A 174 -2.20 13.59 -27.17
N TYR A 175 -2.40 12.46 -26.51
CA TYR A 175 -1.75 11.20 -26.88
C TYR A 175 -2.48 10.48 -28.02
N ARG A 176 -3.81 10.53 -28.01
CA ARG A 176 -4.66 9.98 -29.08
C ARG A 176 -5.79 10.95 -29.44
N PRO A 177 -6.11 11.14 -30.73
CA PRO A 177 -5.35 10.68 -31.90
C PRO A 177 -3.96 11.34 -31.96
N TRP A 178 -2.96 10.60 -32.44
CA TRP A 178 -1.58 11.07 -32.50
C TRP A 178 -1.37 11.98 -33.72
N ASP A 179 -1.07 13.26 -33.49
CA ASP A 179 -0.79 14.22 -34.55
C ASP A 179 0.73 14.32 -34.81
N ALA A 180 1.19 13.48 -35.74
CA ALA A 180 2.60 13.41 -36.15
C ALA A 180 3.16 14.77 -36.64
N LYS A 181 2.33 15.59 -37.31
CA LYS A 181 2.77 16.89 -37.84
C LYS A 181 2.97 17.89 -36.70
N ALA A 182 2.02 17.95 -35.77
CA ALA A 182 2.14 18.80 -34.59
C ALA A 182 3.31 18.38 -33.69
N PHE A 183 3.54 17.08 -33.52
CA PHE A 183 4.71 16.57 -32.78
C PHE A 183 6.03 17.03 -33.41
N VAL A 184 6.24 16.77 -34.71
CA VAL A 184 7.48 17.19 -35.40
C VAL A 184 7.66 18.70 -35.35
N SER A 185 6.58 19.47 -35.52
CA SER A 185 6.63 20.94 -35.46
C SER A 185 6.97 21.49 -34.07
N SER A 186 6.79 20.69 -33.00
CA SER A 186 7.17 21.09 -31.65
C SER A 186 8.68 20.97 -31.38
N LEU A 187 9.42 20.21 -32.18
CA LEU A 187 10.84 19.96 -31.97
C LEU A 187 11.69 21.13 -32.51
N PRO A 188 12.64 21.66 -31.72
CA PRO A 188 13.63 22.60 -32.25
C PRO A 188 14.46 21.97 -33.37
N PRO A 189 14.81 22.72 -34.43
CA PRO A 189 15.66 22.20 -35.52
C PRO A 189 17.07 21.77 -35.09
N SER A 190 17.53 22.23 -33.92
CA SER A 190 18.86 21.94 -33.36
C SER A 190 18.95 20.58 -32.63
N VAL A 191 17.83 19.88 -32.45
CA VAL A 191 17.80 18.61 -31.73
C VAL A 191 18.70 17.60 -32.42
N LYS A 192 19.55 16.93 -31.64
CA LYS A 192 20.44 15.86 -32.08
C LYS A 192 19.94 14.50 -31.63
N ARG A 193 19.37 14.42 -30.42
CA ARG A 193 18.90 13.17 -29.80
C ARG A 193 17.66 13.36 -28.94
N LEU A 194 16.86 12.30 -28.86
CA LEU A 194 15.64 12.25 -28.08
C LEU A 194 15.65 11.09 -27.08
N ALA A 195 15.18 11.34 -25.86
CA ALA A 195 14.79 10.28 -24.93
C ALA A 195 13.26 10.32 -24.73
N VAL A 196 12.58 9.19 -24.89
CA VAL A 196 11.14 9.08 -24.69
C VAL A 196 10.89 8.33 -23.39
N LEU A 197 10.10 8.92 -22.48
CA LEU A 197 9.86 8.41 -21.14
C LEU A 197 8.43 7.89 -21.01
N ASP A 198 8.31 6.59 -20.78
CA ASP A 198 7.05 5.87 -20.63
C ASP A 198 6.81 5.47 -19.16
N ARG A 199 5.63 5.81 -18.64
CA ARG A 199 5.16 5.40 -17.30
C ARG A 199 4.37 4.08 -17.36
N THR A 200 4.90 3.10 -18.08
CA THR A 200 4.30 1.77 -18.28
C THR A 200 5.40 0.74 -18.59
N LYS A 201 5.05 -0.54 -18.56
CA LYS A 201 5.92 -1.64 -19.02
C LYS A 201 5.10 -2.65 -19.82
N GLU A 202 5.40 -2.80 -21.10
CA GLU A 202 4.81 -3.84 -21.96
C GLU A 202 5.82 -4.97 -22.15
N GLN A 203 5.62 -6.10 -21.45
CA GLN A 203 6.63 -7.17 -21.34
C GLN A 203 6.98 -7.82 -22.69
N THR A 204 6.04 -7.89 -23.62
CA THR A 204 6.20 -8.54 -24.92
C THR A 204 6.49 -7.56 -26.06
N ALA A 205 6.54 -6.25 -25.78
CA ALA A 205 6.74 -5.23 -26.80
C ALA A 205 8.24 -4.97 -27.04
N ILE A 206 8.58 -4.56 -28.26
CA ILE A 206 9.94 -4.13 -28.62
C ILE A 206 10.35 -2.80 -27.97
N GLY A 207 9.37 -2.03 -27.49
CA GLY A 207 9.52 -0.78 -26.77
C GLY A 207 8.16 -0.27 -26.30
N GLU A 208 8.15 0.72 -25.42
CA GLU A 208 6.94 1.24 -24.81
C GLU A 208 6.10 2.12 -25.76
N PRO A 209 4.79 2.32 -25.51
CA PRO A 209 3.87 2.91 -26.48
C PRO A 209 4.25 4.31 -26.96
N LEU A 210 4.64 5.23 -26.06
CA LEU A 210 5.00 6.59 -26.48
C LEU A 210 6.31 6.59 -27.28
N PHE A 211 7.29 5.79 -26.84
CA PHE A 211 8.52 5.56 -27.59
C PHE A 211 8.25 5.08 -29.03
N LEU A 212 7.35 4.10 -29.20
CA LEU A 212 7.01 3.58 -30.52
C LEU A 212 6.32 4.61 -31.42
N ASP A 213 5.41 5.43 -30.87
CA ASP A 213 4.75 6.49 -31.64
C ASP A 213 5.73 7.56 -32.13
N VAL A 214 6.68 7.96 -31.28
CA VAL A 214 7.75 8.90 -31.64
C VAL A 214 8.70 8.30 -32.68
N ALA A 215 9.15 7.06 -32.46
CA ALA A 215 10.07 6.38 -33.39
C ALA A 215 9.43 6.19 -34.77
N ALA A 216 8.18 5.73 -34.83
CA ALA A 216 7.44 5.57 -36.09
C ALA A 216 7.22 6.91 -36.80
N THR A 217 6.89 7.97 -36.05
CA THR A 217 6.73 9.32 -36.61
C THR A 217 8.01 9.80 -37.27
N LEU A 218 9.15 9.69 -36.59
CA LEU A 218 10.44 10.14 -37.11
C LEU A 218 10.91 9.30 -38.30
N GLN A 219 10.66 7.98 -38.27
CA GLN A 219 10.92 7.10 -39.40
C GLN A 219 10.09 7.50 -40.63
N SER A 220 8.81 7.85 -40.44
CA SER A 220 7.89 8.19 -41.56
C SER A 220 8.31 9.42 -42.35
N ILE A 221 9.06 10.34 -41.72
CA ILE A 221 9.60 11.55 -42.35
C ILE A 221 11.07 11.39 -42.79
N GLY A 222 11.63 10.18 -42.69
CA GLY A 222 13.03 9.91 -43.04
C GLY A 222 14.05 10.56 -42.13
N SER A 223 13.68 10.89 -40.88
CA SER A 223 14.60 11.51 -39.91
C SER A 223 15.69 10.53 -39.48
N THR A 224 16.91 11.03 -39.31
CA THR A 224 18.06 10.29 -38.77
C THR A 224 18.29 10.57 -37.29
N LEU A 225 17.39 11.30 -36.63
CA LEU A 225 17.48 11.61 -35.20
C LEU A 225 17.54 10.31 -34.38
N LYS A 226 18.54 10.22 -33.49
CA LYS A 226 18.62 9.09 -32.55
C LYS A 226 17.56 9.26 -31.47
N VAL A 227 16.71 8.25 -31.30
CA VAL A 227 15.68 8.17 -30.26
C VAL A 227 15.98 6.97 -29.37
N ILE A 228 15.91 7.16 -28.05
CA ILE A 228 16.01 6.08 -27.07
C ILE A 228 14.74 6.05 -26.19
N GLY A 229 14.32 4.87 -25.78
CA GLY A 229 13.20 4.69 -24.84
C GLY A 229 13.69 4.44 -23.41
N GLY A 230 12.93 4.93 -22.43
CA GLY A 230 13.17 4.71 -21.00
C GLY A 230 11.87 4.61 -20.20
N ARG A 231 11.91 3.86 -19.09
CA ARG A 231 10.79 3.70 -18.16
C ARG A 231 11.04 4.43 -16.86
N TYR A 232 9.97 4.99 -16.29
CA TYR A 232 10.01 5.65 -14.99
C TYR A 232 8.69 5.48 -14.23
N GLY A 233 8.69 5.76 -12.92
CA GLY A 233 7.48 6.05 -12.16
C GLY A 233 6.42 4.94 -12.04
N LEU A 234 6.78 3.67 -12.33
CA LEU A 234 5.86 2.53 -12.19
C LEU A 234 5.43 2.35 -10.74
N GLY A 235 4.13 2.11 -10.51
CA GLY A 235 3.59 1.94 -9.16
C GLY A 235 3.82 3.15 -8.25
N SER A 236 3.82 4.36 -8.82
CA SER A 236 4.15 5.60 -8.10
C SER A 236 5.58 5.68 -7.55
N LYS A 237 6.54 4.93 -8.14
CA LYS A 237 7.97 5.16 -7.88
C LYS A 237 8.30 6.64 -8.10
N GLU A 238 9.14 7.19 -7.22
CA GLU A 238 9.57 8.59 -7.32
C GLU A 238 10.23 8.88 -8.68
N PHE A 239 10.08 10.14 -9.11
CA PHE A 239 10.78 10.68 -10.26
C PHE A 239 11.23 12.09 -9.90
N THR A 240 12.45 12.17 -9.35
CA THR A 240 13.03 13.38 -8.79
C THR A 240 13.84 14.16 -9.82
N PRO A 241 14.20 15.42 -9.53
CA PRO A 241 15.12 16.20 -10.36
C PRO A 241 16.45 15.50 -10.69
N ALA A 242 17.05 14.75 -9.75
CA ALA A 242 18.25 13.95 -10.01
C ALA A 242 18.02 12.86 -11.07
N MET A 243 16.86 12.22 -11.03
CA MET A 243 16.46 11.21 -12.01
C MET A 243 16.23 11.83 -13.38
N ALA A 244 15.60 13.01 -13.43
CA ALA A 244 15.42 13.79 -14.64
C ALA A 244 16.77 14.21 -15.26
N GLU A 245 17.71 14.69 -14.44
CA GLU A 245 19.06 15.04 -14.88
C GLU A 245 19.80 13.81 -15.42
N ALA A 246 19.71 12.67 -14.73
CA ALA A 246 20.30 11.41 -15.17
C ALA A 246 19.83 10.97 -16.57
N VAL A 247 18.57 11.24 -16.93
CA VAL A 247 18.05 10.97 -18.29
C VAL A 247 18.79 11.81 -19.34
N PHE A 248 18.97 13.10 -19.08
CA PHE A 248 19.73 13.97 -19.99
C PHE A 248 21.21 13.57 -20.05
N GLU A 249 21.82 13.25 -18.91
CA GLU A 249 23.20 12.78 -18.87
C GLU A 249 23.40 11.49 -19.64
N ASN A 250 22.47 10.52 -19.52
CA ASN A 250 22.47 9.32 -20.36
C ASN A 250 22.41 9.69 -21.86
N LEU A 251 21.50 10.59 -22.24
CA LEU A 251 21.30 10.99 -23.64
C LEU A 251 22.52 11.67 -24.27
N LYS A 252 23.31 12.40 -23.46
CA LYS A 252 24.58 13.04 -23.85
C LYS A 252 25.70 12.04 -24.09
N GLN A 253 25.67 10.86 -23.48
CA GLN A 253 26.75 9.87 -23.62
C GLN A 253 26.98 9.47 -25.08
N PRO A 254 28.23 9.18 -25.51
CA PRO A 254 28.48 8.70 -26.87
C PRO A 254 27.67 7.44 -27.22
N ARG A 255 27.45 6.56 -26.24
CA ARG A 255 26.62 5.36 -26.30
C ARG A 255 25.62 5.37 -25.14
N PRO A 256 24.47 6.04 -25.29
CA PRO A 256 23.44 6.04 -24.25
C PRO A 256 22.95 4.62 -23.98
N VAL A 257 22.61 4.32 -22.73
CA VAL A 257 21.85 3.11 -22.38
C VAL A 257 20.47 3.24 -23.00
N GLU A 258 20.08 2.26 -23.81
CA GLU A 258 18.78 2.20 -24.47
C GLU A 258 17.84 1.28 -23.69
N ASN A 259 16.52 1.46 -23.87
CA ASN A 259 15.51 0.68 -23.16
C ASN A 259 15.70 0.70 -21.63
N PHE A 260 16.11 1.86 -21.11
CA PHE A 260 16.60 2.00 -19.75
C PHE A 260 15.46 2.09 -18.73
N SER A 261 15.83 2.04 -17.46
CA SER A 261 14.95 2.41 -16.34
C SER A 261 15.63 3.46 -15.47
N VAL A 262 14.86 4.28 -14.78
CA VAL A 262 15.37 5.28 -13.84
C VAL A 262 14.54 5.25 -12.55
N GLY A 263 15.21 5.43 -11.40
CA GLY A 263 14.60 5.37 -10.07
C GLY A 263 14.64 3.99 -9.39
N ILE A 264 15.42 3.04 -9.94
CA ILE A 264 15.69 1.72 -9.35
C ILE A 264 17.16 1.34 -9.58
N GLU A 265 17.65 0.36 -8.82
CA GLU A 265 18.90 -0.34 -9.11
C GLU A 265 18.57 -1.70 -9.75
N ASP A 266 18.85 -1.82 -11.05
CA ASP A 266 18.69 -3.05 -11.80
C ASP A 266 20.04 -3.74 -11.96
N ASP A 267 20.40 -4.53 -10.95
CA ASP A 267 21.60 -5.36 -10.88
C ASP A 267 21.45 -6.71 -11.59
N VAL A 268 20.29 -6.97 -12.20
CA VAL A 268 19.99 -8.23 -12.91
C VAL A 268 20.12 -8.07 -14.42
N THR A 269 19.46 -7.05 -15.00
CA THR A 269 19.53 -6.79 -16.45
C THR A 269 20.34 -5.56 -16.81
N HIS A 270 20.86 -4.83 -15.81
CA HIS A 270 21.75 -3.68 -15.97
C HIS A 270 21.19 -2.58 -16.88
N ARG A 271 19.86 -2.38 -16.84
CA ARG A 271 19.17 -1.34 -17.62
C ARG A 271 18.92 -0.06 -16.83
N SER A 272 19.16 -0.05 -15.51
CA SER A 272 19.01 1.17 -14.72
C SER A 272 20.14 2.16 -15.02
N ILE A 273 19.80 3.42 -15.27
CA ILE A 273 20.80 4.48 -15.38
C ILE A 273 21.23 4.98 -14.00
N LYS A 274 22.49 5.40 -13.88
CA LYS A 274 23.04 5.94 -12.64
C LYS A 274 22.43 7.31 -12.33
N VAL A 275 21.95 7.48 -11.11
CA VAL A 275 21.39 8.75 -10.61
C VAL A 275 22.47 9.48 -9.78
N GLY A 276 22.57 10.80 -9.98
CA GLY A 276 23.50 11.66 -9.25
C GLY A 276 22.95 12.13 -7.90
N PRO A 277 23.65 13.05 -7.20
CA PRO A 277 23.11 13.71 -6.01
C PRO A 277 21.88 14.55 -6.36
N GLU A 278 21.00 14.77 -5.38
CA GLU A 278 19.75 15.50 -5.59
C GLU A 278 19.96 17.03 -5.64
N PRO A 279 19.69 17.70 -6.77
CA PRO A 279 19.73 19.16 -6.82
C PRO A 279 18.48 19.77 -6.17
N ASP A 280 18.63 20.90 -5.47
CA ASP A 280 17.47 21.73 -5.09
C ASP A 280 17.11 22.63 -6.28
N VAL A 281 16.08 22.20 -7.02
CA VAL A 281 15.54 22.94 -8.19
C VAL A 281 14.35 23.83 -7.81
N SER A 282 13.97 23.86 -6.53
CA SER A 282 12.84 24.66 -6.06
C SER A 282 13.10 26.15 -6.29
N ALA A 283 12.05 26.91 -6.60
CA ALA A 283 12.16 28.36 -6.73
C ALA A 283 12.70 29.00 -5.44
N PRO A 284 13.58 30.03 -5.53
CA PRO A 284 14.08 30.74 -4.35
C PRO A 284 12.95 31.23 -3.43
N GLY A 285 13.11 31.05 -2.12
CA GLY A 285 12.08 31.40 -1.13
C GLY A 285 11.00 30.33 -0.93
N THR A 286 11.05 29.20 -1.65
CA THR A 286 10.18 28.05 -1.37
C THR A 286 10.63 27.34 -0.09
N ARG A 287 9.72 27.24 0.88
CA ARG A 287 9.89 26.44 2.10
C ARG A 287 9.33 25.04 1.90
N GLN A 288 10.13 24.04 2.28
CA GLN A 288 9.80 22.62 2.15
C GLN A 288 9.74 21.98 3.54
N CYS A 289 8.58 21.42 3.91
CA CYS A 289 8.32 20.90 5.25
C CYS A 289 7.85 19.43 5.20
N LEU A 290 8.43 18.59 6.05
CA LEU A 290 8.04 17.20 6.24
C LEU A 290 7.43 16.96 7.62
N PHE A 291 6.41 16.13 7.66
CA PHE A 291 5.76 15.73 8.92
C PHE A 291 5.58 14.23 8.96
N TRP A 292 6.24 13.60 9.94
CA TRP A 292 6.16 12.18 10.24
C TRP A 292 5.09 11.95 11.31
N GLY A 293 3.92 11.53 10.83
CA GLY A 293 2.70 11.23 11.58
C GLY A 293 2.46 9.74 11.78
N MET A 294 1.41 9.42 12.53
CA MET A 294 0.79 8.10 12.60
C MET A 294 -0.66 8.17 12.12
N GLY A 295 -1.12 7.14 11.42
CA GLY A 295 -2.53 7.00 11.10
C GLY A 295 -3.40 7.13 12.36
N SER A 296 -4.35 8.08 12.34
CA SER A 296 -5.26 8.47 13.43
C SER A 296 -4.73 9.43 14.52
N ASP A 297 -3.48 9.90 14.46
CA ASP A 297 -2.96 10.88 15.45
C ASP A 297 -3.37 12.34 15.16
N GLY A 298 -3.90 12.61 13.97
CA GLY A 298 -4.39 13.92 13.55
C GLY A 298 -3.39 14.79 12.78
N THR A 299 -2.15 14.33 12.56
CA THR A 299 -1.08 15.07 11.85
C THR A 299 -1.51 15.48 10.44
N VAL A 300 -2.00 14.54 9.63
CA VAL A 300 -2.48 14.83 8.26
C VAL A 300 -3.62 15.86 8.26
N SER A 301 -4.51 15.80 9.25
CA SER A 301 -5.64 16.73 9.35
C SER A 301 -5.18 18.14 9.75
N ALA A 302 -4.21 18.24 10.67
CA ALA A 302 -3.58 19.50 11.04
C ALA A 302 -2.86 20.11 9.82
N ASN A 303 -2.11 19.31 9.06
CA ASN A 303 -1.40 19.75 7.87
C ASN A 303 -2.36 20.27 6.79
N LYS A 304 -3.45 19.55 6.49
CA LYS A 304 -4.51 20.04 5.58
C LYS A 304 -5.12 21.36 6.04
N SER A 305 -5.31 21.53 7.35
CA SER A 305 -5.82 22.77 7.92
C SER A 305 -4.80 23.91 7.78
N ALA A 306 -3.52 23.65 8.05
CA ALA A 306 -2.43 24.62 7.89
C ALA A 306 -2.27 25.09 6.44
N ILE A 307 -2.30 24.15 5.49
CA ILE A 307 -2.30 24.44 4.04
C ILE A 307 -3.43 25.40 3.68
N LYS A 308 -4.66 25.11 4.12
CA LYS A 308 -5.81 25.96 3.84
C LYS A 308 -5.67 27.34 4.48
N LEU A 309 -5.23 27.41 5.73
CA LEU A 309 -5.01 28.69 6.42
C LEU A 309 -3.99 29.57 5.69
N ILE A 310 -2.87 28.98 5.25
CA ILE A 310 -1.84 29.73 4.51
C ILE A 310 -2.37 30.12 3.12
N ALA A 311 -3.01 29.20 2.39
CA ALA A 311 -3.52 29.48 1.04
C ALA A 311 -4.61 30.55 1.01
N ASP A 312 -5.51 30.57 2.00
CA ASP A 312 -6.66 31.49 2.09
C ASP A 312 -6.27 32.89 2.61
N ASN A 313 -5.13 33.01 3.33
CA ASN A 313 -4.73 34.27 3.99
C ASN A 313 -3.40 34.85 3.48
N THR A 314 -2.79 34.23 2.46
CA THR A 314 -1.55 34.71 1.84
C THR A 314 -1.58 34.55 0.32
N ASP A 315 -0.69 35.28 -0.35
CA ASP A 315 -0.47 35.15 -1.80
C ASP A 315 0.47 34.00 -2.16
N GLN A 316 0.95 33.23 -1.17
CA GLN A 316 1.83 32.09 -1.43
C GLN A 316 1.10 31.00 -2.21
N TYR A 317 1.85 30.37 -3.12
CA TYR A 317 1.49 29.09 -3.69
C TYR A 317 1.72 28.00 -2.65
N VAL A 318 0.82 27.03 -2.63
CA VAL A 318 0.87 25.90 -1.70
C VAL A 318 0.73 24.61 -2.49
N GLN A 319 1.62 23.66 -2.19
CA GLN A 319 1.54 22.29 -2.65
C GLN A 319 1.60 21.35 -1.45
N ALA A 320 0.81 20.28 -1.46
CA ALA A 320 0.95 19.21 -0.49
C ALA A 320 0.67 17.82 -1.06
N TYR A 321 1.46 16.86 -0.57
CA TYR A 321 1.32 15.45 -0.88
C TYR A 321 1.41 14.63 0.42
N PHE A 322 0.67 13.54 0.50
CA PHE A 322 0.59 12.71 1.70
C PHE A 322 0.86 11.26 1.33
N ALA A 323 1.95 10.70 1.84
CA ALA A 323 2.24 9.27 1.77
C ALA A 323 1.62 8.57 2.97
N TYR A 324 0.92 7.46 2.71
CA TYR A 324 0.26 6.64 3.71
C TYR A 324 0.82 5.22 3.67
N ASP A 325 0.88 4.58 4.84
CA ASP A 325 1.11 3.14 4.95
C ASP A 325 -0.11 2.34 4.45
N SER A 326 0.15 1.11 4.01
CA SER A 326 -0.86 0.08 3.74
C SER A 326 -1.58 -0.40 5.00
N LYS A 327 -0.94 -0.30 6.17
CA LYS A 327 -1.52 -0.64 7.47
C LYS A 327 -2.66 0.33 7.80
N LYS A 328 -3.88 -0.21 7.98
CA LYS A 328 -5.10 0.61 8.14
C LYS A 328 -5.14 1.43 9.44
N SER A 329 -4.48 0.95 10.49
CA SER A 329 -4.36 1.64 11.78
C SER A 329 -2.93 1.56 12.29
N GLY A 330 -2.44 2.65 12.91
CA GLY A 330 -1.09 2.71 13.48
C GLY A 330 0.05 2.61 12.46
N GLY A 331 -0.22 2.89 11.17
CA GLY A 331 0.80 2.99 10.12
C GLY A 331 1.45 4.37 10.08
N CYS A 332 2.64 4.48 9.49
CA CYS A 332 3.33 5.76 9.33
C CYS A 332 2.64 6.62 8.25
N THR A 333 2.60 7.94 8.45
CA THR A 333 2.17 8.89 7.42
C THR A 333 3.22 9.97 7.25
N ILE A 334 3.58 10.30 6.02
CA ILE A 334 4.55 11.37 5.71
C ILE A 334 3.83 12.45 4.92
N SER A 335 3.77 13.65 5.48
CA SER A 335 3.19 14.81 4.77
C SER A 335 4.33 15.66 4.19
N HIS A 336 4.26 15.93 2.90
CA HIS A 336 5.17 16.80 2.16
C HIS A 336 4.46 18.09 1.84
N LEU A 337 4.91 19.21 2.40
CA LEU A 337 4.30 20.53 2.21
C LEU A 337 5.32 21.48 1.61
N ARG A 338 4.94 22.20 0.55
CA ARG A 338 5.75 23.29 -0.02
C ARG A 338 4.95 24.59 -0.04
N PHE A 339 5.62 25.68 0.31
CA PHE A 339 5.06 27.03 0.35
C PHE A 339 6.03 28.00 -0.30
N GLY A 340 5.59 28.85 -1.20
CA GLY A 340 6.51 29.73 -1.92
C GLY A 340 5.85 30.89 -2.65
N PRO A 341 6.62 31.91 -3.03
CA PRO A 341 6.13 33.07 -3.76
C PRO A 341 5.83 32.76 -5.23
N GLU A 342 6.44 31.72 -5.78
CA GLU A 342 6.28 31.28 -7.16
C GLU A 342 5.44 30.01 -7.27
N LYS A 343 4.94 29.73 -8.48
CA LYS A 343 4.13 28.55 -8.77
C LYS A 343 4.93 27.27 -8.46
N ILE A 344 4.32 26.37 -7.70
CA ILE A 344 4.94 25.09 -7.30
C ILE A 344 4.31 23.97 -8.12
N GLU A 345 5.10 23.32 -8.97
CA GLU A 345 4.71 22.12 -9.72
C GLU A 345 5.81 21.06 -9.61
N SER A 346 6.08 20.67 -8.36
CA SER A 346 7.14 19.75 -7.99
C SER A 346 6.57 18.36 -7.61
N PRO A 347 6.11 17.53 -8.57
CA PRO A 347 5.37 16.29 -8.29
C PRO A 347 6.31 15.13 -7.89
N TYR A 348 7.14 15.37 -6.89
CA TYR A 348 8.06 14.43 -6.26
C TYR A 348 8.11 14.70 -4.75
N ALA A 349 8.55 13.71 -3.98
CA ALA A 349 8.80 13.85 -2.55
C ALA A 349 9.79 14.98 -2.25
N ILE A 350 9.69 15.59 -1.08
CA ILE A 350 10.66 16.59 -0.63
C ILE A 350 11.98 15.87 -0.32
N MET A 351 13.03 16.25 -1.05
CA MET A 351 14.38 15.70 -0.86
C MET A 351 15.32 16.67 -0.15
N ASN A 352 14.93 17.95 -0.05
CA ASN A 352 15.68 19.03 0.58
C ASN A 352 14.74 19.82 1.52
N ALA A 353 14.46 19.26 2.70
CA ALA A 353 13.54 19.83 3.68
C ALA A 353 14.20 20.96 4.51
N ASP A 354 13.51 22.09 4.63
CA ASP A 354 13.86 23.17 5.56
C ASP A 354 13.40 22.85 7.00
N TYR A 355 12.33 22.06 7.13
CA TYR A 355 11.70 21.72 8.40
C TYR A 355 11.24 20.25 8.39
N ILE A 356 11.54 19.50 9.44
CA ILE A 356 11.03 18.15 9.69
C ILE A 356 10.42 18.11 11.10
N ALA A 357 9.19 17.61 11.21
CA ALA A 357 8.54 17.32 12.50
C ALA A 357 8.21 15.84 12.64
N VAL A 358 8.51 15.27 13.81
CA VAL A 358 8.27 13.87 14.15
C VAL A 358 7.32 13.79 15.35
N SER A 359 6.10 13.33 15.09
CA SER A 359 5.00 13.32 16.06
C SER A 359 5.03 12.17 17.07
N GLN A 360 5.72 11.06 16.74
CA GLN A 360 5.80 9.86 17.58
C GLN A 360 7.21 9.62 18.08
N ARG A 361 7.34 9.31 19.38
CA ARG A 361 8.62 8.97 20.04
C ARG A 361 9.30 7.73 19.45
N THR A 362 8.52 6.80 18.89
CA THR A 362 9.02 5.53 18.36
C THR A 362 9.53 5.63 16.93
N TRP A 363 9.19 6.67 16.18
CA TRP A 363 9.58 6.84 14.77
C TRP A 363 11.08 7.00 14.55
N PRO A 364 11.85 7.74 15.36
CA PRO A 364 13.30 7.77 15.24
C PRO A 364 13.92 6.38 15.33
N HIS A 365 13.42 5.51 16.22
CA HIS A 365 13.90 4.13 16.38
C HIS A 365 13.51 3.21 15.21
N LYS A 366 12.33 3.43 14.63
CA LYS A 366 11.82 2.62 13.52
C LYS A 366 12.39 3.02 12.16
N PHE A 367 12.69 4.31 11.98
CA PHE A 367 13.15 4.90 10.72
C PHE A 367 14.49 5.64 10.86
N PRO A 368 15.49 5.08 11.57
CA PRO A 368 16.65 5.84 12.04
C PRO A 368 17.51 6.41 10.90
N ARG A 369 17.48 5.79 9.72
CA ARG A 369 18.26 6.20 8.55
C ARG A 369 17.56 7.22 7.66
N VAL A 370 16.22 7.23 7.63
CA VAL A 370 15.45 8.03 6.65
C VAL A 370 14.71 9.22 7.28
N ILE A 371 14.49 9.22 8.61
CA ILE A 371 13.62 10.20 9.29
C ILE A 371 14.08 11.66 9.11
N VAL A 372 15.41 11.88 9.04
CA VAL A 372 16.05 13.19 8.89
C VAL A 372 16.98 13.29 7.67
N GLU A 373 16.99 12.26 6.81
CA GLU A 373 17.90 12.14 5.66
C GLU A 373 17.83 13.35 4.73
N THR A 374 16.60 13.77 4.42
CA THR A 374 16.29 14.86 3.50
C THR A 374 16.44 16.24 4.13
N LEU A 375 16.83 16.36 5.40
CA LEU A 375 16.99 17.67 6.05
C LEU A 375 18.17 18.43 5.42
N LYS A 376 17.97 19.72 5.13
CA LYS A 376 19.03 20.62 4.68
C LYS A 376 20.04 20.89 5.82
N PRO A 377 21.30 21.20 5.49
CA PRO A 377 22.21 21.80 6.47
C PRO A 377 21.61 23.05 7.11
N GLY A 378 21.68 23.18 8.43
CA GLY A 378 21.02 24.25 9.20
C GLY A 378 19.48 24.17 9.22
N GLY A 379 18.89 23.04 8.81
CA GLY A 379 17.44 22.84 8.83
C GLY A 379 16.90 22.61 10.25
N ILE A 380 15.58 22.75 10.42
CA ILE A 380 14.91 22.59 11.71
C ILE A 380 14.36 21.17 11.85
N ALA A 381 14.69 20.50 12.96
CA ALA A 381 14.15 19.18 13.31
C ALA A 381 13.39 19.24 14.65
N VAL A 382 12.11 18.87 14.64
CA VAL A 382 11.24 18.88 15.83
C VAL A 382 10.85 17.47 16.21
N PHE A 383 11.08 17.08 17.46
CA PHE A 383 10.72 15.76 17.99
C PHE A 383 9.71 15.87 19.13
N ASN A 384 8.66 15.05 19.08
CA ASN A 384 7.84 14.79 20.27
C ASN A 384 8.66 13.95 21.26
N SER A 385 9.33 14.59 22.21
CA SER A 385 10.26 13.99 23.18
C SER A 385 10.24 14.81 24.48
N ALA A 386 10.48 14.14 25.60
CA ALA A 386 10.59 14.77 26.91
C ALA A 386 12.00 15.30 27.22
N SER A 387 13.00 15.00 26.36
CA SER A 387 14.39 15.41 26.52
C SER A 387 14.53 16.93 26.50
N LYS A 388 15.31 17.47 27.44
CA LYS A 388 15.57 18.91 27.61
C LYS A 388 17.03 19.28 27.44
N THR A 389 17.95 18.32 27.52
CA THR A 389 19.39 18.53 27.32
C THR A 389 19.94 17.62 26.22
N ALA A 390 21.14 17.94 25.73
CA ALA A 390 21.81 17.11 24.74
C ALA A 390 22.11 15.70 25.27
N GLU A 391 22.45 15.56 26.55
CA GLU A 391 22.72 14.26 27.17
C GLU A 391 21.48 13.38 27.24
N GLU A 392 20.33 13.95 27.61
CA GLU A 392 19.05 13.24 27.61
C GLU A 392 18.66 12.81 26.19
N PHE A 393 18.80 13.70 25.20
CA PHE A 393 18.48 13.41 23.80
C PHE A 393 19.43 12.35 23.20
N LEU A 394 20.72 12.38 23.53
CA LEU A 394 21.70 11.36 23.12
C LEU A 394 21.40 9.99 23.71
N ALA A 395 20.90 9.93 24.96
CA ALA A 395 20.53 8.67 25.59
C ALA A 395 19.27 8.06 24.95
N GLU A 396 18.33 8.91 24.54
CA GLU A 396 17.05 8.54 23.92
C GLU A 396 17.20 8.12 22.45
N MET A 397 17.88 8.90 21.61
CA MET A 397 17.80 8.75 20.15
C MET A 397 18.78 7.71 19.56
N PRO A 398 18.46 7.10 18.40
CA PRO A 398 19.38 6.20 17.70
C PRO A 398 20.60 6.90 17.10
N GLU A 399 21.70 6.15 16.98
CA GLU A 399 22.98 6.62 16.44
C GLU A 399 22.83 7.32 15.08
N ALA A 400 22.15 6.67 14.12
CA ALA A 400 22.02 7.22 12.77
C ALA A 400 21.25 8.56 12.72
N VAL A 401 20.32 8.79 13.66
CA VAL A 401 19.59 10.07 13.75
C VAL A 401 20.50 11.15 14.31
N ILE A 402 21.22 10.84 15.40
CA ILE A 402 22.17 11.75 16.04
C ILE A 402 23.27 12.18 15.06
N ASN A 403 23.88 11.22 14.36
CA ASN A 403 24.95 11.48 13.42
C ASN A 403 24.49 12.41 12.29
N GLN A 404 23.33 12.13 11.68
CA GLN A 404 22.78 12.97 10.61
C GLN A 404 22.43 14.39 11.07
N LEU A 405 21.86 14.55 12.28
CA LEU A 405 21.58 15.87 12.84
C LEU A 405 22.88 16.66 13.12
N GLY A 406 23.94 15.98 13.56
CA GLY A 406 25.27 16.56 13.75
C GLY A 406 25.91 17.00 12.43
N GLU A 407 25.96 16.12 11.43
CA GLU A 407 26.52 16.38 10.10
C GLU A 407 25.83 17.55 9.38
N LYS A 408 24.53 17.71 9.62
CA LYS A 408 23.72 18.78 9.02
C LYS A 408 23.70 20.05 9.87
N GLU A 409 24.36 20.09 11.03
CA GLU A 409 24.30 21.23 11.96
C GLU A 409 22.84 21.70 12.20
N ALA A 410 21.95 20.74 12.44
CA ALA A 410 20.51 20.98 12.52
C ALA A 410 20.10 21.79 13.77
N HIS A 411 19.06 22.62 13.64
CA HIS A 411 18.40 23.21 14.80
C HIS A 411 17.40 22.20 15.39
N ILE A 412 17.76 21.62 16.54
CA ILE A 412 16.98 20.55 17.19
C ILE A 412 16.03 21.15 18.23
N TYR A 413 14.74 20.86 18.09
CA TYR A 413 13.71 21.22 19.06
C TYR A 413 12.97 19.99 19.59
N THR A 414 12.66 20.00 20.89
CA THR A 414 11.88 18.95 21.56
C THR A 414 10.66 19.53 22.26
N ILE A 415 9.60 18.73 22.32
CA ILE A 415 8.39 19.03 23.09
C ILE A 415 7.71 17.74 23.54
N ASP A 416 7.32 17.64 24.81
CA ASP A 416 6.47 16.53 25.27
C ASP A 416 5.00 16.81 24.91
N ALA A 417 4.68 16.69 23.62
CA ALA A 417 3.36 17.02 23.10
C ALA A 417 2.27 16.14 23.73
N SER A 418 2.59 14.89 24.06
CA SER A 418 1.69 13.95 24.73
C SER A 418 1.34 14.41 26.15
N LYS A 419 2.33 14.87 26.92
CA LYS A 419 2.08 15.44 28.25
C LYS A 419 1.28 16.73 28.16
N VAL A 420 1.65 17.64 27.25
CA VAL A 420 0.91 18.90 27.03
C VAL A 420 -0.55 18.62 26.69
N ALA A 421 -0.83 17.67 25.80
CA ALA A 421 -2.20 17.29 25.45
C ALA A 421 -2.97 16.73 26.65
N ARG A 422 -2.36 15.84 27.44
CA ARG A 422 -2.98 15.22 28.63
C ARG A 422 -3.31 16.24 29.72
N GLU A 423 -2.36 17.11 30.07
CA GLU A 423 -2.54 18.13 31.12
C GLU A 423 -3.58 19.19 30.76
N ASN A 424 -3.80 19.43 29.46
CA ASN A 424 -4.82 20.35 28.95
C ASN A 424 -6.16 19.66 28.58
N GLY A 425 -6.32 18.38 28.89
CA GLY A 425 -7.57 17.65 28.66
C GLY A 425 -7.91 17.38 27.19
N LEU A 426 -6.90 17.28 26.33
CA LEU A 426 -7.00 16.92 24.90
C LEU A 426 -6.83 15.41 24.63
N GLY A 427 -6.55 14.63 25.67
CA GLY A 427 -6.37 13.17 25.56
C GLY A 427 -5.17 12.81 24.70
N ARG A 428 -5.37 11.95 23.69
CA ARG A 428 -4.31 11.50 22.76
C ARG A 428 -4.00 12.48 21.62
N HIS A 429 -4.71 13.61 21.53
CA HIS A 429 -4.63 14.50 20.38
C HIS A 429 -3.51 15.53 20.53
N THR A 430 -2.37 15.28 19.88
CA THR A 430 -1.19 16.16 19.86
C THR A 430 -1.15 17.10 18.66
N ASN A 431 -2.05 16.89 17.68
CA ASN A 431 -2.09 17.58 16.40
C ASN A 431 -2.07 19.12 16.50
N ASN A 432 -2.87 19.70 17.39
CA ASN A 432 -2.95 21.15 17.57
C ASN A 432 -1.74 21.75 18.30
N VAL A 433 -1.15 20.97 19.21
CA VAL A 433 0.09 21.33 19.92
C VAL A 433 1.24 21.41 18.92
N LEU A 434 1.39 20.39 18.08
CA LEU A 434 2.45 20.34 17.05
C LEU A 434 2.22 21.37 15.93
N ALA A 435 0.97 21.67 15.58
CA ALA A 435 0.65 22.72 14.61
C ALA A 435 1.10 24.12 15.10
N ALA A 436 0.96 24.42 16.39
CA ALA A 436 1.46 25.67 16.98
C ALA A 436 2.98 25.78 16.87
N VAL A 437 3.71 24.68 17.12
CA VAL A 437 5.16 24.61 16.97
C VAL A 437 5.59 24.81 15.52
N PHE A 438 4.88 24.19 14.57
CA PHE A 438 5.12 24.40 13.14
C PHE A 438 5.01 25.88 12.74
N PHE A 439 3.91 26.54 13.09
CA PHE A 439 3.73 27.96 12.77
C PHE A 439 4.73 28.88 13.47
N LYS A 440 5.28 28.46 14.62
CA LYS A 440 6.33 29.21 15.32
C LYS A 440 7.68 29.12 14.64
N LEU A 441 8.04 27.94 14.13
CA LEU A 441 9.40 27.63 13.68
C LEU A 441 9.58 27.65 12.16
N ALA A 442 8.56 27.33 11.37
CA ALA A 442 8.69 27.19 9.92
C ALA A 442 8.83 28.53 9.17
N ASP A 443 8.60 29.66 9.84
CA ASP A 443 8.77 31.02 9.32
C ASP A 443 8.09 31.27 7.96
N ILE A 444 6.81 30.84 7.85
CA ILE A 444 6.00 31.03 6.64
C ILE A 444 5.18 32.31 6.73
N ILE A 445 4.62 32.58 7.91
CA ILE A 445 3.88 33.80 8.28
C ILE A 445 4.26 34.21 9.71
N PRO A 446 4.13 35.50 10.09
CA PRO A 446 4.41 35.93 11.46
C PRO A 446 3.59 35.16 12.50
N TYR A 447 4.24 34.69 13.56
CA TYR A 447 3.61 33.79 14.55
C TYR A 447 2.34 34.38 15.18
N GLU A 448 2.33 35.67 15.53
CA GLU A 448 1.14 36.31 16.13
C GLU A 448 -0.09 36.24 15.19
N SER A 449 0.14 36.37 13.88
CA SER A 449 -0.92 36.22 12.88
C SER A 449 -1.34 34.76 12.73
N ALA A 450 -0.37 33.84 12.73
CA ALA A 450 -0.62 32.41 12.65
C ALA A 450 -1.42 31.87 13.85
N GLU A 451 -1.04 32.28 15.06
CA GLU A 451 -1.70 31.91 16.31
C GLU A 451 -3.17 32.33 16.30
N LYS A 452 -3.45 33.57 15.88
CA LYS A 452 -4.81 34.07 15.73
C LYS A 452 -5.61 33.24 14.73
N LEU A 453 -5.05 32.99 13.54
CA LEU A 453 -5.69 32.18 12.51
C LEU A 453 -5.99 30.75 12.98
N LEU A 454 -5.06 30.15 13.72
CA LEU A 454 -5.20 28.83 14.30
C LEU A 454 -6.33 28.80 15.35
N LYS A 455 -6.36 29.77 16.27
CA LYS A 455 -7.41 29.92 17.29
C LYS A 455 -8.78 30.19 16.67
N ASP A 456 -8.87 30.98 15.61
CA ASP A 456 -10.12 31.24 14.88
C ASP A 456 -10.62 29.98 14.17
N ALA A 457 -9.73 29.21 13.53
CA ALA A 457 -10.07 27.93 12.90
C ALA A 457 -10.58 26.90 13.91
N MET A 458 -9.93 26.80 15.08
CA MET A 458 -10.38 25.92 16.18
C MET A 458 -11.77 26.30 16.67
N LYS A 459 -12.05 27.59 16.87
CA LYS A 459 -13.38 28.06 17.29
C LYS A 459 -14.44 27.68 16.28
N LYS A 460 -14.16 27.88 14.98
CA LYS A 460 -15.07 27.47 13.90
C LYS A 460 -15.31 25.96 13.90
N ALA A 461 -14.28 25.15 14.08
CA ALA A 461 -14.37 23.69 14.04
C ALA A 461 -15.07 23.08 15.28
N TYR A 462 -14.89 23.66 16.46
CA TYR A 462 -15.29 23.06 17.73
C TYR A 462 -16.42 23.78 18.48
N SER A 463 -16.86 24.96 18.04
CA SER A 463 -17.96 25.70 18.68
C SER A 463 -19.23 24.87 18.87
N ALA A 464 -19.59 24.04 17.88
CA ALA A 464 -20.73 23.13 17.97
C ALA A 464 -20.59 22.03 19.04
N LYS A 465 -19.36 21.73 19.49
CA LYS A 465 -19.05 20.73 20.53
C LYS A 465 -18.91 21.34 21.93
N GLY A 466 -19.04 22.68 22.06
CA GLY A 466 -19.02 23.40 23.33
C GLY A 466 -17.77 24.25 23.56
N GLU A 467 -17.94 25.35 24.30
CA GLU A 467 -16.89 26.36 24.56
C GLU A 467 -15.72 25.80 25.37
N ASP A 468 -15.95 24.85 26.28
CA ASP A 468 -14.89 24.22 27.07
C ASP A 468 -13.84 23.52 26.19
N LEU A 469 -14.27 22.81 25.13
CA LEU A 469 -13.35 22.18 24.18
C LEU A 469 -12.53 23.22 23.41
N VAL A 470 -13.13 24.35 23.05
CA VAL A 470 -12.42 25.47 22.39
C VAL A 470 -11.33 26.02 23.32
N GLN A 471 -11.66 26.30 24.58
CA GLN A 471 -10.72 26.84 25.56
C GLN A 471 -9.58 25.87 25.89
N ARG A 472 -9.86 24.55 25.97
CA ARG A 472 -8.81 23.52 26.14
C ARG A 472 -7.81 23.53 24.98
N ASN A 473 -8.30 23.69 23.75
CA ASN A 473 -7.42 23.78 22.58
C ASN A 473 -6.59 25.08 22.60
N TYR A 474 -7.16 26.21 23.01
CA TYR A 474 -6.41 27.47 23.14
C TYR A 474 -5.29 27.34 24.16
N LYS A 475 -5.58 26.81 25.35
CA LYS A 475 -4.56 26.53 26.37
C LYS A 475 -3.49 25.56 25.87
N GLY A 476 -3.87 24.55 25.09
CA GLY A 476 -2.94 23.62 24.46
C GLY A 476 -1.96 24.31 23.50
N VAL A 477 -2.42 25.29 22.71
CA VAL A 477 -1.56 26.10 21.83
C VAL A 477 -0.57 26.95 22.64
N ASP A 478 -1.07 27.63 23.67
CA ASP A 478 -0.23 28.50 24.52
C ASP A 478 0.82 27.67 25.27
N ALA A 479 0.40 26.53 25.83
CA ALA A 479 1.27 25.58 26.51
C ALA A 479 2.30 24.94 25.58
N ALA A 480 2.00 24.78 24.29
CA ALA A 480 2.94 24.23 23.32
C ALA A 480 4.20 25.10 23.22
N ILE A 481 4.03 26.41 23.06
CA ILE A 481 5.17 27.34 22.94
C ILE A 481 5.93 27.44 24.26
N ALA A 482 5.23 27.45 25.39
CA ALA A 482 5.86 27.51 26.71
C ALA A 482 6.70 26.26 27.06
N ASN A 483 6.42 25.12 26.43
CA ASN A 483 7.13 23.85 26.66
C ASN A 483 8.06 23.43 25.52
N LEU A 484 8.24 24.27 24.49
CA LEU A 484 9.17 24.03 23.40
C LEU A 484 10.60 24.29 23.88
N VAL A 485 11.50 23.32 23.68
CA VAL A 485 12.91 23.41 24.10
C VAL A 485 13.79 23.29 22.87
N GLU A 486 14.78 24.18 22.75
CA GLU A 486 15.87 24.04 21.78
C GLU A 486 17.03 23.31 22.44
N ILE A 487 17.47 22.20 21.85
CA ILE A 487 18.59 21.40 22.36
C ILE A 487 19.89 22.06 21.93
N GLN A 488 20.66 22.54 22.91
CA GLN A 488 22.01 23.07 22.69
C GLN A 488 23.02 21.92 22.72
N TYR A 489 23.77 21.73 21.63
CA TYR A 489 24.70 20.60 21.47
C TYR A 489 25.95 21.00 20.68
N ASP A 490 26.99 20.16 20.73
CA ASP A 490 28.17 20.28 19.84
C ASP A 490 27.97 19.37 18.61
N PRO A 491 27.86 19.92 17.39
CA PRO A 491 27.70 19.14 16.16
C PRO A 491 28.76 18.07 15.97
N LYS A 492 30.00 18.29 16.43
CA LYS A 492 31.10 17.31 16.29
C LYS A 492 30.92 16.10 17.19
N VAL A 493 30.35 16.30 18.39
CA VAL A 493 30.04 15.20 19.31
C VAL A 493 28.91 14.36 18.73
N PHE A 494 27.88 15.01 18.17
CA PHE A 494 26.78 14.31 17.52
C PHE A 494 27.22 13.56 16.27
N SER A 495 28.01 14.17 15.38
CA SER A 495 28.44 13.54 14.12
C SER A 495 29.39 12.34 14.29
N THR A 496 29.93 12.13 15.49
CA THR A 496 30.86 11.02 15.81
C THR A 496 30.32 10.11 16.90
N TYR A 497 29.04 10.26 17.25
CA TYR A 497 28.40 9.43 18.27
C TYR A 497 28.35 7.98 17.81
N SER A 498 28.61 7.07 18.73
CA SER A 498 28.55 5.63 18.47
C SER A 498 27.89 4.92 19.63
N LYS A 499 26.99 3.99 19.31
CA LYS A 499 26.29 3.12 20.23
C LYS A 499 26.33 1.69 19.68
N PRO A 500 26.55 0.67 20.52
CA PRO A 500 26.48 -0.70 20.04
C PRO A 500 25.08 -1.00 19.50
N GLU A 501 24.99 -1.45 18.24
CA GLU A 501 23.79 -2.05 17.69
C GLU A 501 23.73 -3.52 18.13
N ASP A 502 22.58 -3.93 18.65
CA ASP A 502 22.30 -5.33 18.98
C ASP A 502 21.50 -5.93 17.82
N VAL A 503 22.08 -6.90 17.14
CA VAL A 503 21.44 -7.59 16.01
C VAL A 503 21.19 -9.03 16.46
N ASP A 504 19.91 -9.44 16.47
CA ASP A 504 19.54 -10.82 16.75
C ASP A 504 19.92 -11.71 15.55
N PRO A 505 20.93 -12.60 15.68
CA PRO A 505 21.41 -13.42 14.58
C PRO A 505 20.47 -14.60 14.24
N THR A 506 19.39 -14.80 14.99
CA THR A 506 18.49 -15.96 14.83
C THR A 506 17.34 -15.73 13.84
N ARG A 507 17.21 -14.50 13.30
CA ARG A 507 16.10 -14.13 12.41
C ARG A 507 16.31 -14.64 10.97
N PRO A 508 15.24 -15.03 10.25
CA PRO A 508 15.35 -15.49 8.86
C PRO A 508 15.90 -14.41 7.93
N ALA A 509 16.73 -14.79 6.95
CA ALA A 509 17.33 -13.87 5.97
C ALA A 509 16.28 -13.03 5.22
N PHE A 510 15.14 -13.62 4.85
CA PHE A 510 14.03 -12.86 4.24
C PHE A 510 13.57 -11.69 5.14
N CYS A 511 13.53 -11.90 6.45
CA CYS A 511 13.11 -10.88 7.39
C CYS A 511 14.16 -9.77 7.51
N THR A 512 15.43 -10.13 7.67
CA THR A 512 16.52 -9.15 7.83
C THR A 512 16.83 -8.39 6.56
N ASP A 513 16.85 -9.07 5.42
CA ASP A 513 17.37 -8.53 4.16
C ASP A 513 16.29 -7.77 3.39
N LEU A 514 15.02 -8.15 3.56
CA LEU A 514 13.89 -7.55 2.85
C LEU A 514 12.85 -6.93 3.78
N MET A 515 12.22 -7.72 4.65
CA MET A 515 11.06 -7.25 5.45
C MET A 515 11.42 -6.06 6.33
N ASP A 516 12.54 -6.12 7.04
CA ASP A 516 12.97 -5.06 7.95
C ASP A 516 13.31 -3.79 7.19
N ARG A 517 13.99 -3.91 6.04
CA ARG A 517 14.27 -2.77 5.16
C ARG A 517 13.00 -2.12 4.63
N LEU A 518 11.99 -2.92 4.25
CA LEU A 518 10.68 -2.42 3.87
C LEU A 518 9.97 -1.73 5.04
N ASN A 519 9.98 -2.34 6.23
CA ASN A 519 9.37 -1.79 7.44
C ASN A 519 10.08 -0.51 7.94
N ALA A 520 11.36 -0.35 7.63
CA ALA A 520 12.17 0.85 7.87
C ALA A 520 12.06 1.91 6.75
N LEU A 521 11.19 1.70 5.75
CA LEU A 521 10.99 2.56 4.58
C LEU A 521 12.24 2.73 3.68
N GLU A 522 13.16 1.77 3.75
CA GLU A 522 14.35 1.70 2.89
C GLU A 522 14.08 0.94 1.57
N GLY A 523 12.82 0.63 1.27
CA GLY A 523 12.45 -0.20 0.12
C GLY A 523 12.86 0.35 -1.25
N ASN A 524 13.10 1.67 -1.35
CA ASN A 524 13.63 2.28 -2.57
C ASN A 524 15.09 1.91 -2.85
N ASN A 525 15.85 1.48 -1.83
CA ASN A 525 17.26 1.11 -1.89
C ASN A 525 17.46 -0.40 -2.09
N LEU A 526 16.39 -1.16 -2.33
CA LEU A 526 16.45 -2.58 -2.64
C LEU A 526 16.64 -2.77 -4.15
N PRO A 527 17.67 -3.51 -4.60
CA PRO A 527 17.88 -3.78 -6.01
C PRO A 527 16.89 -4.81 -6.55
N VAL A 528 16.81 -4.95 -7.88
CA VAL A 528 15.91 -5.90 -8.55
C VAL A 528 16.15 -7.35 -8.09
N SER A 529 17.40 -7.74 -7.82
CA SER A 529 17.75 -9.08 -7.32
C SER A 529 17.14 -9.43 -5.96
N SER A 530 16.64 -8.45 -5.20
CA SER A 530 16.01 -8.68 -3.89
C SER A 530 14.61 -9.30 -4.00
N PHE A 531 14.02 -9.37 -5.20
CA PHE A 531 12.64 -9.79 -5.41
C PHE A 531 12.55 -11.09 -6.21
N ASP A 532 11.66 -12.00 -5.80
CA ASP A 532 11.32 -13.18 -6.60
C ASP A 532 10.55 -12.73 -7.85
N PRO A 533 10.98 -13.09 -9.08
CA PRO A 533 10.32 -12.68 -10.31
C PRO A 533 8.88 -13.20 -10.46
N ARG A 534 8.47 -14.21 -9.68
CA ARG A 534 7.09 -14.73 -9.61
C ARG A 534 6.22 -13.95 -8.62
N GLY A 535 6.82 -13.07 -7.80
CA GLY A 535 6.13 -12.33 -6.75
C GLY A 535 5.79 -13.18 -5.52
N HIS A 536 6.52 -14.27 -5.28
CA HIS A 536 6.31 -15.13 -4.12
C HIS A 536 6.95 -14.55 -2.85
N TYR A 537 6.24 -14.69 -1.73
CA TYR A 537 6.67 -14.27 -0.41
C TYR A 537 6.46 -15.41 0.59
N PRO A 538 7.39 -15.63 1.55
CA PRO A 538 7.20 -16.67 2.55
C PRO A 538 6.02 -16.36 3.49
N PRO A 539 5.41 -17.39 4.10
CA PRO A 539 4.42 -17.23 5.16
C PRO A 539 5.06 -16.76 6.48
N ALA A 540 4.21 -16.50 7.47
CA ALA A 540 4.58 -16.30 8.88
C ALA A 540 5.52 -15.12 9.19
N THR A 541 5.66 -14.14 8.30
CA THR A 541 6.65 -13.07 8.50
C THR A 541 6.21 -12.01 9.52
N THR A 542 4.91 -11.81 9.74
CA THR A 542 4.39 -10.85 10.74
C THR A 542 4.78 -11.21 12.19
N GLN A 543 5.16 -12.46 12.46
CA GLN A 543 5.69 -12.88 13.76
C GLN A 543 6.94 -12.07 14.15
N TYR A 544 7.67 -11.54 13.19
CA TYR A 544 8.89 -10.77 13.40
C TYR A 544 8.68 -9.25 13.37
N GLU A 545 7.46 -8.76 13.13
CA GLU A 545 7.22 -7.30 13.03
C GLU A 545 7.25 -6.59 14.39
N LYS A 546 6.59 -7.18 15.40
CA LYS A 546 6.53 -6.69 16.79
C LYS A 546 6.32 -5.17 16.88
N ARG A 547 5.21 -4.70 16.29
CA ARG A 547 4.97 -3.29 15.97
C ARG A 547 4.95 -2.34 17.17
N GLY A 548 4.49 -2.81 18.35
CA GLY A 548 4.42 -2.02 19.58
C GLY A 548 3.53 -0.79 19.51
N VAL A 549 2.42 -0.83 18.75
CA VAL A 549 1.57 0.36 18.47
C VAL A 549 0.46 0.61 19.51
N ALA A 550 0.20 -0.33 20.42
CA ALA A 550 -0.83 -0.19 21.43
C ALA A 550 -0.43 0.84 22.51
N LEU A 551 -1.37 1.73 22.87
CA LEU A 551 -1.23 2.59 24.05
C LEU A 551 -1.41 1.81 25.35
N THR A 552 -2.35 0.87 25.36
CA THR A 552 -2.64 -0.02 26.48
C THR A 552 -2.82 -1.45 26.00
N ILE A 553 -2.50 -2.43 26.84
CA ILE A 553 -2.69 -3.86 26.56
C ILE A 553 -3.45 -4.55 27.70
N PRO A 554 -4.17 -5.65 27.43
CA PRO A 554 -4.91 -6.37 28.46
C PRO A 554 -3.96 -7.20 29.33
N ILE A 555 -4.00 -6.99 30.64
CA ILE A 555 -3.32 -7.82 31.64
C ILE A 555 -4.34 -8.70 32.35
N VAL A 556 -4.05 -10.00 32.40
CA VAL A 556 -4.95 -11.00 32.99
C VAL A 556 -4.74 -11.14 34.49
N ASP A 557 -5.85 -11.18 35.22
CA ASP A 557 -5.96 -11.62 36.60
C ASP A 557 -6.36 -13.11 36.60
N MET A 558 -5.39 -13.99 36.84
CA MET A 558 -5.62 -15.43 36.79
C MET A 558 -6.56 -15.93 37.89
N ASP A 559 -6.69 -15.22 39.00
CA ASP A 559 -7.60 -15.60 40.09
C ASP A 559 -9.07 -15.42 39.70
N LYS A 560 -9.36 -14.39 38.89
CA LYS A 560 -10.68 -14.17 38.29
C LYS A 560 -10.94 -15.02 37.04
N CYS A 561 -9.88 -15.44 36.34
CA CYS A 561 -10.02 -16.15 35.07
C CYS A 561 -10.74 -17.50 35.20
N THR A 562 -11.84 -17.67 34.47
CA THR A 562 -12.63 -18.91 34.39
C THR A 562 -12.14 -19.90 33.32
N GLN A 563 -11.09 -19.56 32.58
CA GLN A 563 -10.47 -20.41 31.55
C GLN A 563 -11.41 -20.78 30.38
N CYS A 564 -12.23 -19.81 29.95
CA CYS A 564 -13.23 -20.00 28.89
C CYS A 564 -12.70 -19.76 27.46
N ASN A 565 -11.48 -19.21 27.31
CA ASN A 565 -10.82 -18.85 26.05
C ASN A 565 -11.55 -17.83 25.15
N LYS A 566 -12.65 -17.21 25.59
CA LYS A 566 -13.41 -16.20 24.81
C LYS A 566 -12.56 -15.00 24.39
N CYS A 567 -11.65 -14.56 25.25
CA CYS A 567 -10.72 -13.47 24.98
C CYS A 567 -9.80 -13.75 23.77
N SER A 568 -9.40 -15.01 23.58
CA SER A 568 -8.60 -15.44 22.42
C SER A 568 -9.45 -15.59 21.16
N ALA A 569 -10.68 -16.11 21.30
CA ALA A 569 -11.61 -16.27 20.19
C ALA A 569 -11.92 -14.94 19.50
N ILE A 570 -12.21 -13.89 20.29
CA ILE A 570 -12.58 -12.57 19.76
C ILE A 570 -11.37 -11.73 19.31
N CYS A 571 -10.14 -12.12 19.66
CA CYS A 571 -8.98 -11.31 19.36
C CYS A 571 -8.73 -11.23 17.84
N PRO A 572 -8.77 -10.03 17.24
CA PRO A 572 -8.62 -9.88 15.80
C PRO A 572 -7.18 -10.04 15.30
N HIS A 573 -6.20 -10.10 16.20
CA HIS A 573 -4.78 -10.18 15.84
C HIS A 573 -4.08 -11.41 16.41
N ALA A 574 -4.83 -12.32 17.04
CA ALA A 574 -4.26 -13.46 17.79
C ALA A 574 -3.22 -13.04 18.85
N ALA A 575 -3.32 -11.82 19.39
CA ALA A 575 -2.39 -11.24 20.36
C ALA A 575 -2.67 -11.67 21.82
N ILE A 576 -3.68 -12.52 22.06
CA ILE A 576 -3.95 -13.12 23.37
C ILE A 576 -4.35 -14.58 23.17
N ARG A 577 -3.63 -15.50 23.82
CA ARG A 577 -3.75 -16.96 23.59
C ARG A 577 -3.77 -17.75 24.89
N PRO A 578 -4.51 -18.87 24.94
CA PRO A 578 -4.44 -19.82 26.04
C PRO A 578 -3.30 -20.83 25.81
N PHE A 579 -2.63 -21.23 26.89
CA PHE A 579 -1.56 -22.21 26.89
C PHE A 579 -1.85 -23.31 27.92
N LEU A 580 -1.63 -24.56 27.51
CA LEU A 580 -1.59 -25.73 28.41
C LEU A 580 -0.12 -26.08 28.66
N ILE A 581 0.24 -26.13 29.94
CA ILE A 581 1.63 -26.20 30.40
C ILE A 581 1.75 -27.44 31.29
N SER A 582 2.75 -28.28 31.04
CA SER A 582 3.06 -29.41 31.94
C SER A 582 3.69 -28.90 33.24
N GLN A 583 3.70 -29.73 34.29
CA GLN A 583 4.34 -29.33 35.55
C GLN A 583 5.84 -29.01 35.38
N LEU A 584 6.57 -29.78 34.56
CA LEU A 584 7.99 -29.55 34.29
C LEU A 584 8.25 -28.19 33.62
N GLU A 585 7.38 -27.78 32.71
CA GLU A 585 7.47 -26.47 32.06
C GLU A 585 7.07 -25.35 33.03
N ALA A 586 6.07 -25.60 33.89
CA ALA A 586 5.65 -24.65 34.91
C ALA A 586 6.79 -24.34 35.91
N ASP A 587 7.60 -25.34 36.25
CA ASP A 587 8.72 -25.20 37.20
C ASP A 587 9.85 -24.30 36.67
N VAL A 588 9.96 -24.10 35.34
CA VAL A 588 10.97 -23.26 34.69
C VAL A 588 10.40 -21.96 34.10
N ALA A 589 9.11 -21.69 34.31
CA ALA A 589 8.46 -20.49 33.79
C ALA A 589 9.02 -19.21 34.45
N PRO A 590 8.97 -18.05 33.76
CA PRO A 590 9.36 -16.77 34.35
C PRO A 590 8.59 -16.50 35.65
N LYS A 591 9.22 -15.81 36.61
CA LYS A 591 8.61 -15.53 37.94
C LYS A 591 7.26 -14.80 37.85
N ALA A 592 7.06 -13.99 36.81
CA ALA A 592 5.83 -13.22 36.58
C ALA A 592 4.82 -13.95 35.66
N PHE A 593 4.97 -15.25 35.47
CA PHE A 593 4.13 -16.09 34.61
C PHE A 593 3.04 -16.81 35.41
N ASP A 594 2.14 -16.03 36.03
CA ASP A 594 1.07 -16.57 36.87
C ASP A 594 0.18 -17.56 36.11
N MET A 595 -0.10 -18.70 36.73
CA MET A 595 -0.83 -19.80 36.10
C MET A 595 -1.68 -20.54 37.13
N ARG A 596 -2.70 -21.26 36.67
CA ARG A 596 -3.57 -22.06 37.52
C ARG A 596 -3.75 -23.44 36.93
N MET A 597 -4.14 -24.41 37.76
CA MET A 597 -4.52 -25.73 37.25
C MET A 597 -5.60 -25.61 36.17
N ALA A 598 -5.40 -26.32 35.06
CA ALA A 598 -6.33 -26.36 33.96
C ALA A 598 -7.66 -26.99 34.39
N LYS A 599 -8.75 -26.35 34.03
CA LYS A 599 -10.13 -26.81 34.28
C LYS A 599 -10.69 -27.44 33.02
N GLY A 600 -11.16 -28.68 33.09
CA GLY A 600 -11.98 -29.30 32.04
C GLY A 600 -11.64 -30.77 31.81
N GLY A 601 -12.59 -31.68 32.08
CA GLY A 601 -12.48 -33.10 31.73
C GLY A 601 -11.25 -33.84 32.27
N ASN A 602 -11.11 -35.12 31.89
CA ASN A 602 -9.89 -35.89 32.17
C ASN A 602 -8.74 -35.50 31.24
N ASP A 603 -9.06 -34.91 30.07
CA ASP A 603 -8.09 -34.73 28.99
C ASP A 603 -7.01 -33.68 29.30
N VAL A 604 -7.28 -32.72 30.18
CA VAL A 604 -6.29 -31.72 30.65
C VAL A 604 -5.93 -31.88 32.13
N ALA A 605 -6.28 -33.02 32.75
CA ALA A 605 -6.02 -33.25 34.15
C ALA A 605 -4.50 -33.21 34.45
N GLY A 606 -4.12 -32.47 35.49
CA GLY A 606 -2.71 -32.29 35.88
C GLY A 606 -1.94 -31.25 35.08
N MET A 607 -2.56 -30.61 34.08
CA MET A 607 -1.96 -29.50 33.35
C MET A 607 -2.16 -28.17 34.07
N MET A 608 -1.25 -27.23 33.83
CA MET A 608 -1.38 -25.83 34.18
C MET A 608 -1.92 -25.04 32.98
N TYR A 609 -2.56 -23.92 33.25
CA TYR A 609 -3.23 -23.07 32.28
C TYR A 609 -2.87 -21.60 32.51
N ARG A 610 -2.58 -20.90 31.42
CA ARG A 610 -2.41 -19.44 31.40
C ARG A 610 -3.00 -18.83 30.13
N ILE A 611 -3.61 -17.65 30.28
CA ILE A 611 -3.85 -16.73 29.16
C ILE A 611 -2.65 -15.79 29.09
N GLN A 612 -1.99 -15.70 27.93
CA GLN A 612 -0.84 -14.82 27.74
C GLN A 612 -1.10 -13.86 26.57
N VAL A 613 -0.72 -12.60 26.77
CA VAL A 613 -0.78 -11.52 25.77
C VAL A 613 0.58 -11.36 25.07
N ALA A 614 0.56 -11.09 23.77
CA ALA A 614 1.70 -10.64 22.98
C ALA A 614 1.77 -9.11 23.06
N PRO A 615 2.65 -8.53 23.89
CA PRO A 615 2.59 -7.09 24.20
C PRO A 615 2.80 -6.22 22.96
N GLU A 616 3.72 -6.62 22.07
CA GLU A 616 4.13 -5.82 20.90
C GLU A 616 3.27 -6.09 19.64
N ASP A 617 2.40 -7.10 19.67
CA ASP A 617 1.46 -7.37 18.58
C ASP A 617 0.01 -7.01 18.93
N CYS A 618 -0.25 -6.69 20.20
CA CYS A 618 -1.54 -6.17 20.64
C CYS A 618 -1.79 -4.80 20.01
N THR A 619 -3.03 -4.55 19.60
CA THR A 619 -3.48 -3.26 19.05
C THR A 619 -4.25 -2.42 20.07
N GLY A 620 -4.50 -2.94 21.27
CA GLY A 620 -5.19 -2.22 22.34
C GLY A 620 -6.70 -2.03 22.14
N CYS A 621 -7.33 -2.79 21.23
CA CYS A 621 -8.75 -2.62 20.86
C CYS A 621 -9.78 -3.02 21.92
N GLU A 622 -9.35 -3.51 23.08
CA GLU A 622 -10.21 -3.91 24.22
C GLU A 622 -11.21 -5.04 23.98
N ALA A 623 -11.36 -5.56 22.75
CA ALA A 623 -12.35 -6.59 22.41
C ALA A 623 -12.32 -7.81 23.34
N CYS A 624 -11.12 -8.23 23.74
CA CYS A 624 -10.92 -9.33 24.68
C CYS A 624 -11.40 -9.02 26.11
N SER A 625 -11.26 -7.77 26.57
CA SER A 625 -11.74 -7.31 27.88
C SER A 625 -13.27 -7.27 27.88
N TRP A 626 -13.88 -6.70 26.84
CA TRP A 626 -15.34 -6.69 26.65
C TRP A 626 -15.95 -8.09 26.57
N ALA A 627 -15.26 -9.04 25.93
CA ALA A 627 -15.73 -10.42 25.84
C ALA A 627 -15.51 -11.24 27.12
N CYS A 628 -14.78 -10.72 28.11
CA CYS A 628 -14.48 -11.43 29.34
C CYS A 628 -15.70 -11.41 30.29
N PRO A 629 -16.32 -12.56 30.59
CA PRO A 629 -17.53 -12.58 31.43
C PRO A 629 -17.26 -12.23 32.90
N ASP A 630 -16.01 -12.33 33.36
CA ASP A 630 -15.63 -12.22 34.78
C ASP A 630 -14.77 -10.99 35.09
N ASN A 631 -14.61 -10.06 34.13
CA ASN A 631 -13.74 -8.88 34.25
C ASN A 631 -12.30 -9.23 34.70
N ALA A 632 -11.76 -10.35 34.17
CA ALA A 632 -10.42 -10.83 34.47
C ALA A 632 -9.32 -10.15 33.64
N LEU A 633 -9.64 -9.19 32.77
CA LEU A 633 -8.68 -8.49 31.90
C LEU A 633 -8.78 -6.98 32.14
N THR A 634 -7.69 -6.38 32.59
CA THR A 634 -7.57 -4.92 32.81
C THR A 634 -6.66 -4.30 31.77
N MET A 635 -7.07 -3.21 31.14
CA MET A 635 -6.23 -2.47 30.20
C MET A 635 -5.19 -1.63 30.95
N THR A 636 -3.91 -1.86 30.66
CA THR A 636 -2.77 -1.23 31.35
C THR A 636 -1.85 -0.58 30.31
N PRO A 637 -1.25 0.60 30.58
CA PRO A 637 -0.28 1.21 29.67
C PRO A 637 0.82 0.25 29.26
N LEU A 638 1.13 0.17 27.95
CA LEU A 638 2.12 -0.78 27.41
C LEU A 638 3.50 -0.58 28.06
N GLU A 639 3.92 0.68 28.23
CA GLU A 639 5.22 1.05 28.82
C GLU A 639 5.45 0.51 30.23
N ASP A 640 4.38 0.36 31.02
CA ASP A 640 4.47 -0.11 32.40
C ASP A 640 4.69 -1.64 32.50
N VAL A 641 4.37 -2.38 31.44
CA VAL A 641 4.25 -3.84 31.49
C VAL A 641 5.02 -4.58 30.40
N VAL A 642 5.50 -3.90 29.36
CA VAL A 642 6.14 -4.53 28.19
C VAL A 642 7.36 -5.37 28.59
N GLU A 643 8.23 -4.86 29.46
CA GLU A 643 9.43 -5.58 29.92
C GLU A 643 9.12 -6.84 30.74
N VAL A 644 7.94 -6.90 31.36
CA VAL A 644 7.46 -8.10 32.06
C VAL A 644 6.77 -9.06 31.10
N GLN A 645 5.94 -8.55 30.20
CA GLN A 645 5.14 -9.39 29.31
C GLN A 645 5.93 -9.93 28.11
N ARG A 646 7.01 -9.29 27.68
CA ARG A 646 7.88 -9.76 26.60
C ARG A 646 8.49 -11.13 26.91
N PRO A 647 9.23 -11.34 28.01
CA PRO A 647 9.77 -12.67 28.34
C PRO A 647 8.67 -13.70 28.62
N ASN A 648 7.54 -13.28 29.19
CA ASN A 648 6.38 -14.16 29.38
C ASN A 648 5.81 -14.66 28.04
N TRP A 649 5.64 -13.77 27.06
CA TRP A 649 5.19 -14.13 25.72
C TRP A 649 6.19 -15.07 25.03
N SER A 650 7.48 -14.74 25.06
CA SER A 650 8.54 -15.58 24.49
C SER A 650 8.57 -16.99 25.08
N PHE A 651 8.37 -17.12 26.40
CA PHE A 651 8.23 -18.42 27.06
C PHE A 651 6.95 -19.14 26.61
N ALA A 652 5.81 -18.45 26.53
CA ALA A 652 4.55 -19.09 26.16
C ALA A 652 4.59 -19.69 24.74
N ILE A 653 5.13 -18.97 23.77
CA ILE A 653 5.21 -19.42 22.37
C ILE A 653 6.29 -20.48 22.11
N SER A 654 7.23 -20.70 23.04
CA SER A 654 8.19 -21.80 22.94
C SER A 654 7.62 -23.14 23.40
N LEU A 655 6.47 -23.14 24.07
CA LEU A 655 5.79 -24.35 24.51
C LEU A 655 5.21 -25.11 23.31
N PRO A 656 5.21 -26.45 23.35
CA PRO A 656 4.62 -27.25 22.27
C PRO A 656 3.09 -27.05 22.22
N SER A 657 2.55 -27.06 21.00
CA SER A 657 1.11 -26.99 20.78
C SER A 657 0.43 -28.24 21.33
N ARG A 658 -0.56 -28.06 22.22
CA ARG A 658 -1.33 -29.14 22.86
C ARG A 658 -2.80 -29.14 22.49
N GLY A 659 -3.13 -28.54 21.34
CA GLY A 659 -4.48 -28.53 20.80
C GLY A 659 -5.07 -29.93 20.59
N TYR A 660 -4.23 -30.95 20.36
CA TYR A 660 -4.67 -32.34 20.17
C TYR A 660 -5.30 -32.98 21.41
N MET A 661 -5.06 -32.43 22.61
CA MET A 661 -5.60 -32.95 23.87
C MET A 661 -7.08 -32.62 24.07
N VAL A 662 -7.66 -31.76 23.24
CA VAL A 662 -9.01 -31.20 23.44
C VAL A 662 -9.80 -31.25 22.13
N ASP A 663 -11.12 -31.36 22.24
CA ASP A 663 -11.96 -31.33 21.05
C ASP A 663 -11.90 -29.96 20.35
N ARG A 664 -11.29 -29.97 19.16
CA ARG A 664 -11.09 -28.84 18.25
C ARG A 664 -12.37 -28.10 17.89
N HIS A 665 -13.53 -28.76 17.93
CA HIS A 665 -14.82 -28.18 17.51
C HIS A 665 -15.55 -27.41 18.61
N THR A 666 -15.04 -27.44 19.84
CA THR A 666 -15.58 -26.61 20.94
C THR A 666 -15.00 -25.21 20.91
N LEU A 667 -15.72 -24.21 21.41
CA LEU A 667 -15.18 -22.84 21.55
C LEU A 667 -13.88 -22.84 22.36
N LYS A 668 -13.82 -23.59 23.46
CA LYS A 668 -12.61 -23.66 24.29
C LYS A 668 -11.47 -24.39 23.57
N GLY A 669 -11.75 -25.56 22.99
CA GLY A 669 -10.76 -26.40 22.33
C GLY A 669 -10.19 -25.82 21.05
N SER A 670 -11.01 -25.13 20.24
CA SER A 670 -10.54 -24.40 19.04
C SER A 670 -9.46 -23.38 19.36
N GLN A 671 -9.52 -22.74 20.54
CA GLN A 671 -8.54 -21.73 20.94
C GLN A 671 -7.24 -22.30 21.50
N PHE A 672 -7.19 -23.60 21.81
CA PHE A 672 -5.93 -24.30 22.09
C PHE A 672 -5.23 -24.75 20.80
N GLN A 673 -5.89 -24.68 19.64
CA GLN A 673 -5.21 -24.84 18.36
C GLN A 673 -4.38 -23.60 18.04
N GLN A 674 -3.23 -23.82 17.41
CA GLN A 674 -2.40 -22.73 16.92
C GLN A 674 -3.20 -21.89 15.90
N PRO A 675 -3.35 -20.58 16.12
CA PRO A 675 -3.89 -19.70 15.09
C PRO A 675 -2.89 -19.59 13.94
N MET A 676 -3.32 -19.93 12.73
CA MET A 676 -2.52 -19.75 11.51
C MET A 676 -2.87 -18.47 10.77
N LEU A 677 -3.54 -17.53 11.46
CA LEU A 677 -3.68 -16.14 11.07
C LEU A 677 -3.35 -15.29 12.31
N GLU A 678 -2.24 -14.57 12.28
CA GLU A 678 -1.76 -13.79 13.42
C GLU A 678 -1.16 -12.45 12.99
N PHE A 679 -1.32 -11.43 13.83
CA PHE A 679 -0.62 -10.14 13.72
C PHE A 679 -0.81 -9.39 12.38
N SER A 680 -1.96 -9.59 11.73
CA SER A 680 -2.28 -8.94 10.46
C SER A 680 -2.28 -7.40 10.51
N GLY A 681 -2.15 -6.75 9.35
CA GLY A 681 -2.25 -5.29 9.19
C GLY A 681 -3.67 -4.71 9.33
N ALA A 682 -4.65 -5.50 9.80
CA ALA A 682 -6.03 -5.06 9.98
C ALA A 682 -6.18 -3.99 11.07
N CYS A 683 -7.31 -3.26 11.03
CA CYS A 683 -7.64 -2.22 12.01
C CYS A 683 -7.68 -2.75 13.45
N GLU A 684 -7.52 -1.85 14.41
CA GLU A 684 -7.86 -2.08 15.82
C GLU A 684 -9.31 -2.58 15.92
N GLY A 685 -9.54 -3.76 16.51
CA GLY A 685 -10.91 -4.28 16.69
C GLY A 685 -11.60 -4.75 15.41
N CYS A 686 -10.85 -5.08 14.35
CA CYS A 686 -11.41 -5.53 13.07
C CYS A 686 -12.42 -6.68 13.24
N GLY A 687 -13.59 -6.56 12.63
CA GLY A 687 -14.65 -7.58 12.67
C GLY A 687 -14.42 -8.78 11.74
N GLU A 688 -13.49 -8.69 10.78
CA GLU A 688 -13.25 -9.74 9.78
C GLU A 688 -12.34 -10.86 10.31
N THR A 689 -11.21 -10.48 10.90
CA THR A 689 -10.11 -11.41 11.22
C THR A 689 -10.41 -12.43 12.32
N PRO A 690 -11.29 -12.21 13.32
CA PRO A 690 -11.66 -13.26 14.26
C PRO A 690 -12.27 -14.49 13.57
N TYR A 691 -13.09 -14.29 12.54
CA TYR A 691 -13.68 -15.37 11.76
C TYR A 691 -12.61 -16.10 10.95
N ALA A 692 -11.78 -15.37 10.21
CA ALA A 692 -10.71 -15.95 9.42
C ALA A 692 -9.71 -16.73 10.31
N LYS A 693 -9.33 -16.19 11.48
CA LYS A 693 -8.49 -16.86 12.47
C LYS A 693 -9.11 -18.16 12.97
N LEU A 694 -10.41 -18.16 13.28
CA LEU A 694 -11.09 -19.38 13.70
C LEU A 694 -11.08 -20.43 12.59
N VAL A 695 -11.33 -20.03 11.35
CA VAL A 695 -11.28 -20.91 10.18
C VAL A 695 -9.89 -21.52 10.00
N THR A 696 -8.82 -20.75 10.19
CA THR A 696 -7.46 -21.32 10.15
C THR A 696 -7.13 -22.22 11.35
N GLN A 697 -7.68 -21.94 12.52
CA GLN A 697 -7.57 -22.85 13.68
C GLN A 697 -8.27 -24.19 13.48
N LEU A 698 -9.24 -24.28 12.56
CA LEU A 698 -10.00 -25.51 12.28
C LEU A 698 -9.46 -26.30 11.07
N PHE A 699 -8.90 -25.61 10.05
CA PHE A 699 -8.55 -26.26 8.78
C PHE A 699 -7.19 -25.83 8.20
N GLY A 700 -6.45 -24.95 8.89
CA GLY A 700 -5.32 -24.22 8.33
C GLY A 700 -4.20 -25.09 7.77
N GLU A 701 -3.93 -26.25 8.38
CA GLU A 701 -2.86 -27.17 7.96
C GLU A 701 -3.04 -27.77 6.55
N ARG A 702 -4.26 -27.69 5.99
CA ARG A 702 -4.63 -28.26 4.70
C ARG A 702 -5.46 -27.30 3.84
N MET A 703 -5.35 -26.01 4.10
CA MET A 703 -6.20 -24.98 3.48
C MET A 703 -5.53 -24.34 2.26
N VAL A 704 -6.33 -24.08 1.22
CA VAL A 704 -5.98 -23.20 0.10
C VAL A 704 -7.00 -22.07 0.02
N ILE A 705 -6.55 -20.83 -0.07
CA ILE A 705 -7.37 -19.62 -0.05
C ILE A 705 -7.26 -18.88 -1.39
N ALA A 706 -8.37 -18.74 -2.09
CA ALA A 706 -8.58 -17.78 -3.16
C ALA A 706 -9.23 -16.51 -2.56
N ASN A 707 -8.50 -15.40 -2.52
CA ASN A 707 -8.95 -14.19 -1.84
C ASN A 707 -9.30 -13.09 -2.85
N ALA A 708 -10.52 -12.55 -2.75
CA ALA A 708 -10.93 -11.37 -3.51
C ALA A 708 -10.15 -10.12 -3.07
N SER A 709 -9.94 -9.19 -4.00
CA SER A 709 -9.42 -7.87 -3.63
C SER A 709 -10.38 -7.14 -2.68
N GLY A 710 -9.84 -6.55 -1.61
CA GLY A 710 -10.62 -5.95 -0.53
C GLY A 710 -9.85 -5.89 0.78
N CYS A 711 -10.53 -5.61 1.90
CA CYS A 711 -9.92 -5.58 3.23
C CYS A 711 -9.14 -6.88 3.52
N SER A 712 -9.77 -8.03 3.28
CA SER A 712 -9.17 -9.35 3.49
C SER A 712 -7.85 -9.51 2.78
N SER A 713 -7.76 -9.11 1.51
CA SER A 713 -6.49 -9.20 0.79
C SER A 713 -5.42 -8.21 1.26
N VAL A 714 -5.81 -7.07 1.83
CA VAL A 714 -4.88 -6.05 2.32
C VAL A 714 -4.27 -6.50 3.64
N TRP A 715 -5.07 -6.98 4.59
CA TRP A 715 -4.52 -7.45 5.85
C TRP A 715 -3.88 -8.83 5.75
N ALA A 716 -4.28 -9.69 4.80
CA ALA A 716 -3.70 -11.02 4.59
C ALA A 716 -2.48 -11.05 3.64
N GLY A 717 -2.31 -10.03 2.79
CA GLY A 717 -1.42 -10.11 1.62
C GLY A 717 -0.69 -8.82 1.28
N THR A 718 -0.31 -8.01 2.28
CA THR A 718 0.65 -6.92 2.06
C THR A 718 2.06 -7.51 1.92
N ALA A 719 2.79 -7.11 0.86
CA ALA A 719 4.11 -7.65 0.56
C ALA A 719 5.05 -7.62 1.76
N ALA A 720 5.80 -8.72 1.96
CA ALA A 720 6.68 -9.01 3.10
C ALA A 720 6.03 -9.12 4.49
N PHE A 721 4.74 -8.80 4.65
CA PHE A 721 4.01 -8.83 5.93
C PHE A 721 2.88 -9.85 5.87
N ASN A 722 3.23 -11.14 5.84
CA ASN A 722 2.31 -12.25 5.71
C ASN A 722 1.86 -12.77 7.10
N PRO A 723 0.56 -12.64 7.47
CA PRO A 723 0.03 -13.10 8.75
C PRO A 723 -0.35 -14.59 8.76
N LEU A 724 -0.29 -15.27 7.62
CA LEU A 724 -0.63 -16.69 7.54
C LEU A 724 0.55 -17.51 8.01
N ALA A 725 0.39 -18.17 9.15
CA ALA A 725 1.46 -18.90 9.82
C ALA A 725 1.47 -20.39 9.44
N VAL A 726 2.56 -21.07 9.80
CA VAL A 726 2.71 -22.52 9.65
C VAL A 726 2.85 -23.18 11.02
N ASN A 727 2.46 -24.46 11.12
CA ASN A 727 2.74 -25.27 12.30
C ASN A 727 4.21 -25.75 12.32
N ASP A 728 4.55 -26.52 13.37
CA ASP A 728 5.84 -27.18 13.56
C ASP A 728 6.24 -28.14 12.43
N LYS A 729 5.27 -28.64 11.65
CA LYS A 729 5.48 -29.46 10.44
C LYS A 729 5.66 -28.63 9.16
N GLY A 730 5.64 -27.30 9.24
CA GLY A 730 5.71 -26.40 8.09
C GLY A 730 4.42 -26.32 7.26
N GLN A 731 3.29 -26.82 7.78
CA GLN A 731 1.99 -26.81 7.12
C GLN A 731 1.18 -25.57 7.53
N GLY A 732 0.48 -24.95 6.58
CA GLY A 732 -0.37 -23.80 6.84
C GLY A 732 -1.14 -23.36 5.59
N PRO A 733 -1.95 -22.28 5.69
CA PRO A 733 -2.79 -21.85 4.58
C PRO A 733 -1.96 -21.38 3.38
N ALA A 734 -2.17 -22.00 2.22
CA ALA A 734 -1.66 -21.48 0.95
C ALA A 734 -2.62 -20.38 0.44
N TRP A 735 -2.12 -19.19 0.15
CA TRP A 735 -2.95 -18.03 -0.15
C TRP A 735 -2.60 -17.38 -1.48
N GLY A 736 -3.62 -17.01 -2.24
CA GLY A 736 -3.47 -16.25 -3.47
C GLY A 736 -4.60 -15.25 -3.66
N ARG A 737 -4.28 -14.13 -4.29
CA ARG A 737 -5.25 -13.14 -4.79
C ARG A 737 -5.08 -13.01 -6.30
N SER A 738 -6.16 -13.29 -7.03
CA SER A 738 -6.27 -12.94 -8.45
C SER A 738 -6.71 -11.48 -8.59
N LEU A 739 -8.00 -11.21 -8.80
CA LEU A 739 -8.56 -9.87 -8.98
C LEU A 739 -9.66 -9.57 -7.94
N PHE A 740 -10.48 -8.55 -8.20
CA PHE A 740 -11.61 -8.22 -7.34
C PHE A 740 -12.84 -9.06 -7.72
N GLU A 741 -13.07 -9.20 -9.01
CA GLU A 741 -14.25 -9.76 -9.64
C GLU A 741 -14.27 -11.29 -9.72
N ASP A 742 -13.11 -11.95 -9.68
CA ASP A 742 -12.95 -13.35 -10.12
C ASP A 742 -12.61 -14.36 -9.01
N ALA A 743 -12.71 -13.97 -7.73
CA ALA A 743 -12.22 -14.81 -6.64
C ALA A 743 -12.93 -16.17 -6.55
N ALA A 744 -14.20 -16.24 -6.92
CA ALA A 744 -14.96 -17.49 -6.94
C ALA A 744 -14.42 -18.44 -8.03
N GLU A 745 -14.27 -17.92 -9.25
CA GLU A 745 -13.76 -18.64 -10.42
C GLU A 745 -12.30 -19.05 -10.22
N TYR A 746 -11.50 -18.19 -9.58
CA TYR A 746 -10.13 -18.49 -9.19
C TYR A 746 -10.07 -19.67 -8.21
N GLY A 747 -10.93 -19.65 -7.17
CA GLY A 747 -11.06 -20.77 -6.24
C GLY A 747 -11.59 -22.05 -6.88
N LEU A 748 -12.51 -21.95 -7.84
CA LEU A 748 -12.99 -23.08 -8.63
C LEU A 748 -11.85 -23.70 -9.46
N GLY A 749 -11.03 -22.88 -10.11
CA GLY A 749 -9.85 -23.34 -10.84
C GLY A 749 -8.87 -24.11 -9.94
N MET A 750 -8.59 -23.59 -8.73
CA MET A 750 -7.78 -24.28 -7.73
C MET A 750 -8.40 -25.62 -7.31
N ALA A 751 -9.69 -25.64 -6.96
CA ALA A 751 -10.39 -26.85 -6.54
C ALA A 751 -10.33 -27.94 -7.62
N ARG A 752 -10.57 -27.58 -8.88
CA ARG A 752 -10.51 -28.52 -10.01
C ARG A 752 -9.09 -29.04 -10.23
N ALA A 753 -8.09 -28.17 -10.19
CA ALA A 753 -6.70 -28.60 -10.31
C ALA A 753 -6.30 -29.58 -9.19
N VAL A 754 -6.71 -29.32 -7.95
CA VAL A 754 -6.47 -30.22 -6.82
C VAL A 754 -7.23 -31.54 -6.99
N GLN A 755 -8.49 -31.50 -7.42
CA GLN A 755 -9.30 -32.69 -7.67
C GLN A 755 -8.62 -33.61 -8.68
N GLU A 756 -8.23 -33.10 -9.84
CA GLU A 756 -7.55 -33.89 -10.89
C GLU A 756 -6.20 -34.43 -10.40
N ARG A 757 -5.41 -33.61 -9.71
CA ARG A 757 -4.12 -34.06 -9.15
C ARG A 757 -4.30 -35.16 -8.10
N ARG A 758 -5.29 -35.05 -7.22
CA ARG A 758 -5.59 -36.09 -6.21
C ARG A 758 -6.19 -37.35 -6.85
N LEU A 759 -6.91 -37.25 -7.97
CA LEU A 759 -7.39 -38.42 -8.72
C LEU A 759 -6.23 -39.20 -9.33
N ASN A 760 -5.26 -38.51 -9.94
CA ASN A 760 -4.03 -39.14 -10.42
C ASN A 760 -3.28 -39.85 -9.27
N LEU A 761 -3.08 -39.19 -8.12
CA LEU A 761 -2.50 -39.85 -6.95
C LEU A 761 -3.30 -41.09 -6.54
N LYS A 762 -4.64 -41.02 -6.55
CA LYS A 762 -5.50 -42.14 -6.21
C LYS A 762 -5.28 -43.34 -7.13
N GLU A 763 -5.23 -43.11 -8.44
CA GLU A 763 -4.96 -44.15 -9.43
C GLU A 763 -3.59 -44.80 -9.23
N LYS A 764 -2.58 -44.00 -8.88
CA LYS A 764 -1.21 -44.48 -8.61
C LYS A 764 -1.12 -45.31 -7.32
N VAL A 765 -1.81 -44.90 -6.25
CA VAL A 765 -1.90 -45.68 -5.02
C VAL A 765 -2.70 -46.98 -5.24
N GLN A 766 -3.73 -46.94 -6.08
CA GLN A 766 -4.48 -48.15 -6.48
C GLN A 766 -3.58 -49.12 -7.26
N GLU A 767 -2.81 -48.62 -8.23
CA GLU A 767 -1.82 -49.39 -8.99
C GLU A 767 -0.80 -50.06 -8.05
N LEU A 768 -0.35 -49.34 -7.01
CA LEU A 768 0.62 -49.86 -6.03
C LEU A 768 0.09 -51.05 -5.23
N VAL A 769 -1.20 -51.09 -4.89
CA VAL A 769 -1.79 -52.16 -4.06
C VAL A 769 -2.39 -53.31 -4.88
N ASP A 770 -2.72 -53.08 -6.16
CA ASP A 770 -3.31 -54.08 -7.05
C ASP A 770 -2.28 -54.87 -7.86
N ASP A 771 -1.12 -54.27 -8.19
CA ASP A 771 -0.07 -54.97 -8.92
C ASP A 771 0.67 -55.96 -8.01
N GLU A 772 0.69 -57.23 -8.39
CA GLU A 772 1.28 -58.31 -7.59
C GLU A 772 2.79 -58.14 -7.35
N GLU A 773 3.52 -57.50 -8.27
CA GLU A 773 4.96 -57.24 -8.11
C GLU A 773 5.20 -56.18 -7.04
N TYR A 774 4.40 -55.10 -7.03
CA TYR A 774 4.50 -54.06 -6.01
C TYR A 774 3.94 -54.50 -4.67
N LYS A 775 2.82 -55.21 -4.67
CA LYS A 775 2.17 -55.74 -3.47
C LYS A 775 3.09 -56.66 -2.67
N ALA A 776 3.91 -57.47 -3.34
CA ALA A 776 4.90 -58.33 -2.69
C ALA A 776 5.97 -57.55 -1.91
N LEU A 777 6.13 -56.24 -2.18
CA LEU A 777 7.08 -55.35 -1.51
C LEU A 777 6.45 -54.54 -0.37
N LEU A 778 5.12 -54.56 -0.20
CA LEU A 778 4.43 -53.80 0.84
C LEU A 778 4.45 -54.55 2.18
N SER A 779 4.67 -53.81 3.28
CA SER A 779 4.40 -54.35 4.60
C SER A 779 2.88 -54.39 4.85
N PRO A 780 2.37 -55.27 5.74
CA PRO A 780 0.95 -55.32 6.08
C PRO A 780 0.41 -53.96 6.58
N GLU A 781 1.22 -53.20 7.31
CA GLU A 781 0.84 -51.88 7.82
C GLU A 781 0.68 -50.85 6.69
N LEU A 782 1.61 -50.83 5.73
CA LEU A 782 1.54 -49.93 4.57
C LEU A 782 0.40 -50.32 3.63
N ASP A 783 0.20 -51.62 3.38
CA ASP A 783 -0.91 -52.14 2.58
C ASP A 783 -2.25 -51.72 3.18
N ASN A 784 -2.44 -51.91 4.49
CA ASN A 784 -3.65 -51.48 5.21
C ASN A 784 -3.86 -49.97 5.14
N ALA A 785 -2.81 -49.17 5.36
CA ALA A 785 -2.90 -47.71 5.30
C ALA A 785 -3.29 -47.21 3.89
N CYS A 786 -2.70 -47.80 2.84
CA CYS A 786 -3.07 -47.48 1.45
C CYS A 786 -4.54 -47.83 1.16
N HIS A 787 -5.01 -49.02 1.58
CA HIS A 787 -6.42 -49.42 1.40
C HIS A 787 -7.37 -48.52 2.20
N GLU A 788 -7.03 -48.17 3.44
CA GLU A 788 -7.83 -47.26 4.26
C GLU A 788 -7.91 -45.88 3.62
N TRP A 789 -6.80 -45.33 3.13
CA TRP A 789 -6.80 -44.06 2.42
C TRP A 789 -7.62 -44.11 1.12
N LEU A 790 -7.56 -45.20 0.34
CA LEU A 790 -8.36 -45.38 -0.87
C LEU A 790 -9.86 -45.44 -0.57
N GLU A 791 -10.27 -46.17 0.48
CA GLU A 791 -11.65 -46.29 0.93
C GLU A 791 -12.18 -44.97 1.49
N LYS A 792 -11.34 -44.27 2.26
CA LYS A 792 -11.66 -43.03 2.98
C LYS A 792 -11.10 -41.78 2.30
N TYR A 793 -10.88 -41.83 0.99
CA TYR A 793 -10.24 -40.77 0.19
C TYR A 793 -10.85 -39.35 0.33
N ASN A 794 -12.13 -39.28 0.73
CA ASN A 794 -12.88 -38.04 0.95
C ASN A 794 -13.07 -37.68 2.44
N ASP A 795 -12.56 -38.49 3.36
CA ASP A 795 -12.57 -38.21 4.80
C ASP A 795 -11.34 -37.37 5.17
N SER A 796 -11.57 -36.13 5.59
CA SER A 796 -10.47 -35.23 5.87
C SER A 796 -9.65 -35.58 7.10
N VAL A 797 -10.22 -36.28 8.08
CA VAL A 797 -9.51 -36.64 9.32
C VAL A 797 -8.57 -37.80 9.00
N ILE A 798 -9.10 -38.86 8.41
CA ILE A 798 -8.33 -40.06 8.06
C ILE A 798 -7.25 -39.73 7.03
N CYS A 799 -7.58 -38.96 5.97
CA CYS A 799 -6.57 -38.53 5.01
C CYS A 799 -5.46 -37.68 5.65
N GLN A 800 -5.77 -36.88 6.69
CA GLN A 800 -4.77 -36.08 7.38
C GLN A 800 -3.87 -36.95 8.27
N GLU A 801 -4.43 -37.92 8.99
CA GLU A 801 -3.67 -38.88 9.81
C GLU A 801 -2.68 -39.67 8.94
N LEU A 802 -3.17 -40.22 7.82
CA LEU A 802 -2.37 -41.03 6.90
C LEU A 802 -1.39 -40.22 6.02
N SER A 803 -1.52 -38.89 5.97
CA SER A 803 -0.73 -38.03 5.08
C SER A 803 0.77 -38.03 5.34
N GLY A 804 1.17 -38.28 6.59
CA GLY A 804 2.58 -38.47 6.95
C GLY A 804 2.99 -39.94 6.95
N GLU A 805 2.08 -40.84 7.31
CA GLU A 805 2.36 -42.26 7.51
C GLU A 805 2.67 -42.98 6.21
N ILE A 806 1.82 -42.85 5.19
CA ILE A 806 2.02 -43.55 3.90
C ILE A 806 3.31 -43.08 3.21
N PRO A 807 3.55 -41.77 2.97
CA PRO A 807 4.81 -41.33 2.38
C PRO A 807 6.03 -41.72 3.23
N GLY A 808 5.93 -41.62 4.56
CA GLY A 808 7.02 -42.00 5.47
C GLY A 808 7.38 -43.48 5.38
N MET A 809 6.39 -44.38 5.32
CA MET A 809 6.61 -45.81 5.14
C MET A 809 7.18 -46.14 3.75
N LEU A 810 6.70 -45.48 2.69
CA LEU A 810 7.23 -45.62 1.33
C LEU A 810 8.70 -45.18 1.23
N GLU A 811 9.08 -44.07 1.86
CA GLU A 811 10.46 -43.57 1.87
C GLU A 811 11.42 -44.44 2.68
N ASN A 812 10.95 -44.98 3.81
CA ASN A 812 11.78 -45.76 4.72
C ASN A 812 11.95 -47.22 4.26
N THR A 813 11.14 -47.68 3.31
CA THR A 813 11.24 -49.04 2.77
C THR A 813 12.22 -49.07 1.59
N SER A 814 13.43 -49.58 1.82
CA SER A 814 14.53 -49.56 0.82
C SER A 814 14.18 -50.23 -0.51
N ALA A 815 13.33 -51.27 -0.48
CA ALA A 815 12.88 -51.98 -1.68
C ALA A 815 11.84 -51.19 -2.50
N LEU A 816 11.16 -50.20 -1.89
CA LEU A 816 10.11 -49.40 -2.52
C LEU A 816 10.60 -48.03 -2.97
N ARG A 817 11.52 -47.41 -2.22
CA ARG A 817 11.96 -46.02 -2.46
C ARG A 817 12.46 -45.73 -3.87
N GLU A 818 13.09 -46.70 -4.52
CA GLU A 818 13.65 -46.57 -5.88
C GLU A 818 12.70 -47.06 -6.98
N VAL A 819 11.51 -47.53 -6.63
CA VAL A 819 10.49 -47.96 -7.60
C VAL A 819 9.92 -46.71 -8.30
N PRO A 820 9.89 -46.64 -9.64
CA PRO A 820 9.42 -45.45 -10.37
C PRO A 820 8.00 -44.99 -9.97
N LEU A 821 7.06 -45.93 -9.80
CA LEU A 821 5.70 -45.64 -9.34
C LEU A 821 5.69 -45.01 -7.94
N VAL A 822 6.51 -45.52 -7.03
CA VAL A 822 6.64 -44.98 -5.66
C VAL A 822 7.26 -43.58 -5.71
N GLN A 823 8.27 -43.34 -6.55
CA GLN A 823 8.83 -41.99 -6.72
C GLN A 823 7.79 -40.99 -7.25
N GLU A 824 6.93 -41.42 -8.18
CA GLU A 824 5.81 -40.62 -8.67
C GLU A 824 4.81 -40.29 -7.54
N ILE A 825 4.39 -41.31 -6.77
CA ILE A 825 3.52 -41.12 -5.57
C ILE A 825 4.16 -40.16 -4.58
N LEU A 826 5.45 -40.34 -4.28
CA LEU A 826 6.20 -39.50 -3.33
C LEU A 826 6.37 -38.06 -3.81
N SER A 827 6.39 -37.81 -5.12
CA SER A 827 6.39 -36.46 -5.69
C SER A 827 5.05 -35.72 -5.53
N MET A 828 3.99 -36.48 -5.24
CA MET A 828 2.61 -36.02 -5.02
C MET A 828 2.19 -36.08 -3.54
N ARG A 829 3.15 -36.20 -2.61
CA ARG A 829 2.84 -36.41 -1.19
C ARG A 829 1.98 -35.31 -0.55
N ASP A 830 2.04 -34.09 -1.12
CA ASP A 830 1.25 -32.93 -0.71
C ASP A 830 -0.26 -33.13 -0.93
N LEU A 831 -0.66 -34.19 -1.63
CA LEU A 831 -2.04 -34.48 -2.04
C LEU A 831 -2.71 -35.61 -1.25
N PHE A 832 -1.99 -36.29 -0.36
CA PHE A 832 -2.60 -37.27 0.55
C PHE A 832 -3.67 -36.64 1.46
N PRO A 833 -3.43 -35.48 2.10
CA PRO A 833 -4.49 -34.76 2.80
C PRO A 833 -5.65 -34.41 1.88
N LYS A 834 -6.88 -34.41 2.40
CA LYS A 834 -8.00 -33.76 1.71
C LYS A 834 -7.88 -32.24 1.89
N VAL A 835 -7.41 -31.57 0.85
CA VAL A 835 -7.33 -30.11 0.80
C VAL A 835 -8.70 -29.48 1.07
N SER A 836 -8.73 -28.44 1.91
CA SER A 836 -9.90 -27.59 2.14
C SER A 836 -9.79 -26.35 1.26
N GLN A 837 -10.56 -26.28 0.17
CA GLN A 837 -10.60 -25.08 -0.67
C GLN A 837 -11.50 -24.01 -0.03
N TRP A 838 -10.98 -22.78 0.06
CA TRP A 838 -11.70 -21.61 0.55
C TRP A 838 -11.64 -20.45 -0.45
N VAL A 839 -12.74 -19.71 -0.51
CA VAL A 839 -12.84 -18.41 -1.19
C VAL A 839 -13.17 -17.37 -0.14
N TRP A 840 -12.31 -16.36 0.02
CA TRP A 840 -12.50 -15.26 0.97
C TRP A 840 -12.80 -13.97 0.24
N GLY A 841 -13.77 -13.18 0.72
CA GLY A 841 -14.02 -11.85 0.19
C GLY A 841 -14.99 -11.04 1.04
N GLY A 842 -15.04 -9.73 0.79
CA GLY A 842 -16.00 -8.84 1.43
C GLY A 842 -17.33 -8.78 0.67
N ASP A 843 -18.29 -8.04 1.21
CA ASP A 843 -19.61 -7.88 0.61
C ASP A 843 -19.59 -7.23 -0.78
N GLY A 844 -18.76 -6.21 -1.01
CA GLY A 844 -18.64 -5.60 -2.34
C GLY A 844 -18.14 -6.55 -3.44
N TRP A 845 -17.45 -7.64 -3.08
CA TRP A 845 -17.18 -8.71 -4.02
C TRP A 845 -18.41 -9.59 -4.21
N ALA A 846 -18.91 -10.16 -3.10
CA ALA A 846 -19.91 -11.22 -3.13
C ALA A 846 -21.27 -10.75 -3.66
N TYR A 847 -21.70 -9.55 -3.30
CA TYR A 847 -23.02 -9.03 -3.67
C TYR A 847 -22.96 -8.19 -4.95
N ASP A 848 -21.82 -7.58 -5.27
CA ASP A 848 -21.69 -6.67 -6.42
C ASP A 848 -20.87 -7.24 -7.56
N ILE A 849 -19.56 -6.96 -7.60
CA ILE A 849 -18.76 -7.16 -8.81
C ILE A 849 -18.52 -8.63 -9.16
N GLY A 850 -18.43 -9.49 -8.14
CA GLY A 850 -18.16 -10.92 -8.29
C GLY A 850 -19.40 -11.82 -8.15
N PHE A 851 -20.60 -11.25 -7.97
CA PHE A 851 -21.81 -12.03 -7.70
C PHE A 851 -22.12 -13.03 -8.82
N GLY A 852 -21.96 -12.65 -10.09
CA GLY A 852 -22.20 -13.55 -11.22
C GLY A 852 -21.25 -14.76 -11.24
N GLY A 853 -19.98 -14.54 -10.91
CA GLY A 853 -19.00 -15.61 -10.74
C GLY A 853 -19.33 -16.51 -9.55
N LEU A 854 -19.65 -15.90 -8.41
CA LEU A 854 -20.04 -16.60 -7.19
C LEU A 854 -21.27 -17.49 -7.41
N ASP A 855 -22.33 -16.98 -8.02
CA ASP A 855 -23.54 -17.74 -8.37
C ASP A 855 -23.19 -18.97 -9.21
N HIS A 856 -22.39 -18.79 -10.28
CA HIS A 856 -21.97 -19.88 -11.15
C HIS A 856 -21.16 -20.95 -10.40
N VAL A 857 -20.21 -20.53 -9.56
CA VAL A 857 -19.35 -21.44 -8.79
C VAL A 857 -20.15 -22.23 -7.76
N LEU A 858 -21.07 -21.60 -7.03
CA LEU A 858 -21.96 -22.31 -6.10
C LEU A 858 -22.89 -23.28 -6.83
N ALA A 859 -23.42 -22.89 -8.00
CA ALA A 859 -24.25 -23.76 -8.84
C ALA A 859 -23.49 -24.97 -9.38
N SER A 860 -22.15 -24.90 -9.51
CA SER A 860 -21.31 -26.01 -9.97
C SER A 860 -21.24 -27.20 -9.02
N GLN A 861 -21.65 -27.02 -7.75
CA GLN A 861 -21.58 -28.04 -6.68
C GLN A 861 -20.16 -28.61 -6.46
N THR A 862 -19.12 -27.87 -6.84
CA THR A 862 -17.73 -28.23 -6.53
C THR A 862 -17.50 -28.09 -5.02
N ASP A 863 -16.78 -29.03 -4.40
CA ASP A 863 -16.43 -29.00 -2.96
C ASP A 863 -15.48 -27.82 -2.66
N LEU A 864 -16.06 -26.68 -2.28
CA LEU A 864 -15.37 -25.46 -1.90
C LEU A 864 -16.20 -24.69 -0.86
N ASN A 865 -15.51 -23.90 -0.03
CA ASN A 865 -16.11 -23.11 1.03
C ASN A 865 -16.02 -21.63 0.69
N VAL A 866 -17.09 -20.86 0.89
CA VAL A 866 -17.08 -19.41 0.67
C VAL A 866 -17.28 -18.69 2.01
N LEU A 867 -16.35 -17.80 2.35
CA LEU A 867 -16.44 -16.91 3.51
C LEU A 867 -16.64 -15.47 3.02
N VAL A 868 -17.87 -14.98 3.15
CA VAL A 868 -18.21 -13.57 2.93
C VAL A 868 -18.11 -12.82 4.25
N MET A 869 -17.17 -11.89 4.34
CA MET A 869 -16.99 -10.98 5.47
C MET A 869 -17.83 -9.72 5.20
N ASP A 870 -19.11 -9.78 5.56
CA ASP A 870 -20.07 -8.71 5.27
C ASP A 870 -19.86 -7.52 6.21
N THR A 871 -19.42 -6.41 5.64
CA THR A 871 -19.22 -5.14 6.35
C THR A 871 -20.29 -4.10 5.98
N GLU A 872 -21.30 -4.52 5.22
CA GLU A 872 -22.40 -3.68 4.72
C GLU A 872 -21.94 -2.48 3.89
N GLY A 873 -20.78 -2.58 3.25
CA GLY A 873 -20.20 -1.52 2.43
C GLY A 873 -18.74 -1.79 2.04
N TYR A 874 -18.21 -0.98 1.12
CA TYR A 874 -16.86 -1.19 0.60
C TYR A 874 -15.83 -0.59 1.57
N SER A 875 -15.56 -1.33 2.65
CA SER A 875 -14.70 -0.90 3.76
C SER A 875 -13.30 -0.47 3.30
N ASN A 876 -12.69 -1.16 2.33
CA ASN A 876 -11.33 -0.87 1.89
C ASN A 876 -11.18 0.47 1.16
N THR A 877 -12.14 0.81 0.32
CA THR A 877 -12.09 2.03 -0.52
C THR A 877 -12.74 3.25 0.17
N GLY A 878 -13.05 3.11 1.46
CA GLY A 878 -13.53 4.18 2.32
C GLY A 878 -15.05 4.26 2.44
N GLY A 879 -15.74 3.13 2.42
CA GLY A 879 -17.16 3.00 2.80
C GLY A 879 -18.13 3.49 1.72
N GLN A 880 -17.99 2.97 0.50
CA GLN A 880 -19.00 3.11 -0.55
C GLN A 880 -20.14 2.12 -0.32
N VAL A 881 -21.36 2.52 -0.72
CA VAL A 881 -22.53 1.64 -0.72
C VAL A 881 -22.27 0.34 -1.48
N SER A 882 -22.72 -0.77 -0.92
CA SER A 882 -22.81 -2.09 -1.57
C SER A 882 -24.26 -2.55 -1.62
N LYS A 883 -24.54 -3.64 -2.35
CA LYS A 883 -25.86 -4.28 -2.26
C LYS A 883 -26.17 -4.93 -0.92
N SER A 884 -25.22 -5.06 0.01
CA SER A 884 -25.50 -5.48 1.39
C SER A 884 -25.72 -4.32 2.37
N THR A 885 -25.53 -3.06 1.93
CA THR A 885 -25.80 -1.89 2.76
C THR A 885 -27.28 -1.80 3.15
N ASN A 886 -27.55 -1.77 4.46
CA ASN A 886 -28.91 -1.66 5.00
C ASN A 886 -29.60 -0.32 4.68
N LEU A 887 -30.93 -0.36 4.60
CA LEU A 887 -31.76 0.83 4.42
C LEU A 887 -31.52 1.85 5.54
N GLY A 888 -31.24 3.10 5.18
CA GLY A 888 -30.99 4.20 6.14
C GLY A 888 -29.52 4.34 6.56
N ALA A 889 -28.63 3.47 6.09
CA ALA A 889 -27.20 3.57 6.37
C ALA A 889 -26.53 4.67 5.54
N VAL A 890 -25.86 5.61 6.22
CA VAL A 890 -25.14 6.70 5.54
C VAL A 890 -23.77 6.23 5.09
N GLN A 891 -23.56 6.18 3.78
CA GLN A 891 -22.29 5.79 3.15
C GLN A 891 -21.98 6.67 1.93
N LYS A 892 -20.78 6.56 1.36
CA LYS A 892 -20.48 7.24 0.09
C LYS A 892 -21.41 6.71 -1.00
N PHE A 893 -21.95 7.62 -1.80
CA PHE A 893 -23.04 7.40 -2.77
C PHE A 893 -24.44 7.20 -2.18
N ALA A 894 -24.59 7.19 -0.85
CA ALA A 894 -25.87 7.24 -0.15
C ALA A 894 -25.80 8.21 1.06
N PRO A 895 -25.56 9.52 0.83
CA PRO A 895 -25.32 10.47 1.93
C PRO A 895 -26.55 10.77 2.79
N THR A 896 -27.75 10.40 2.33
CA THR A 896 -29.03 10.62 3.02
C THR A 896 -29.59 9.36 3.67
N GLY A 897 -28.85 8.24 3.65
CA GLY A 897 -29.31 6.94 4.12
C GLY A 897 -30.11 6.17 3.08
#